data_AF-A0A965BFZ7-F1
#
_entry.id   AF-A0A965BFZ7-F1
#
_cell.length_a   1.000
_cell.length_b   1.000
_cell.length_c   1.000
_cell.angle_alpha   90.00
_cell.angle_beta   90.00
_cell.angle_gamma   90.00
#
_symmetry.space_group_name_H-M   'P 1'
#
loop_
_entity.id
_entity.type
_entity.pdbx_description
1 polymer ?
#
loop_
_entity_poly.entity_id
_entity_poly.type
_entity_poly.pdbx_seq_one_letter_code
_entity_poly.pdbx_strand_id
1 'polypeptide(L)'
;MEVNDFNAIRIGIASPDLIRSWSYGEVTKPETINYRTLKPEKDGLFCERIFGPTKDWECYCGKYKRVRFKGIVCDKCGVEVARAKVRRERMGHIELASPVSHIWYFKGTPSRLGVLLDISPRNLEKVLYFASYITISVDAEARQRAIEGIEAAVAERSTQVDVATTEQQRVLETQVQAEFDRLDAEKHQRIAELTMGVAPMAGGSEGDAVDAETQPSGALGGTQLEDEVRRIDSETDREKERIRAVANAEIDALARKMNEEIEALEASIQSKKDSVDKIAPMQFLTDTQYRELQDVAPGIFRAGMGAEAILEIIRELDLETLSAQLRHDVHSSSSQKRKKAIKRLRVVENFRRSAQKAKPEWMILTVLPVLPPDLRPMVQLDGGRFATSDLNDLYRRVINRNNRLKRLLELGAPEIIIRNEKRMLQEACDALIDNGRRGRAVSGEVTDQLMSLSDMLRGKQGRFRQNLLGKWVDYSGRSVIVVGPDLKLHQCGLPKKMALELFKPFVMRKLVEHGHAPNIKSAKRVVERGRGEVWDVLEEVIQGHPVLLNRAPTLHRLGIQAFDPVLVEGSAIQIHPLVCTAFNADFDGDQMAVHVPLSEQSQREARELMMANNNLLSPASGEPIVAPTKDMVVGLYYLT
;
A
#
# COMPACT_ATOMS: atom_id res chain seq x y z
N MET A 1 -15.24 -7.37 -37.78
CA MET A 1 -15.21 -7.41 -36.31
C MET A 1 -15.35 -8.86 -35.94
N GLU A 2 -14.33 -9.49 -35.36
CA GLU A 2 -14.55 -10.77 -34.69
C GLU A 2 -15.49 -10.48 -33.52
N VAL A 3 -16.76 -10.82 -33.70
CA VAL A 3 -17.72 -10.87 -32.60
C VAL A 3 -17.31 -12.12 -31.81
N ASN A 4 -16.29 -11.97 -30.96
CA ASN A 4 -16.03 -12.96 -29.94
C ASN A 4 -17.18 -12.85 -28.96
N ASP A 5 -18.18 -13.74 -29.10
CA ASP A 5 -19.29 -13.87 -28.15
C ASP A 5 -18.71 -14.23 -26.78
N PHE A 6 -18.45 -13.21 -25.97
CA PHE A 6 -17.99 -13.37 -24.61
C PHE A 6 -19.21 -13.47 -23.68
N ASN A 7 -19.32 -14.58 -22.94
CA ASN A 7 -20.41 -14.75 -21.97
C ASN A 7 -20.15 -14.05 -20.63
N ALA A 8 -18.88 -13.79 -20.30
CA ALA A 8 -18.50 -13.17 -19.03
C ALA A 8 -17.15 -12.45 -19.12
N ILE A 9 -16.98 -11.42 -18.28
CA ILE A 9 -15.70 -10.73 -18.05
C ILE A 9 -15.23 -11.07 -16.64
N ARG A 10 -14.00 -11.55 -16.50
CA ARG A 10 -13.39 -11.89 -15.20
C ARG A 10 -12.31 -10.87 -14.85
N ILE A 11 -12.32 -10.42 -13.59
CA ILE A 11 -11.26 -9.61 -13.00
C ILE A 11 -10.54 -10.40 -11.90
N GLY A 12 -9.24 -10.21 -11.78
CA GLY A 12 -8.39 -10.89 -10.79
C GLY A 12 -7.12 -10.10 -10.50
N ILE A 13 -6.36 -10.53 -9.50
CA ILE A 13 -5.07 -9.92 -9.15
C ILE A 13 -4.02 -10.44 -10.13
N ALA A 14 -3.17 -9.55 -10.64
CA ALA A 14 -2.10 -9.92 -11.56
C ALA A 14 -0.85 -10.38 -10.78
N SER A 15 -0.32 -11.55 -11.10
CA SER A 15 0.97 -12.00 -10.58
C SER A 15 2.12 -11.22 -11.25
N PRO A 16 3.31 -11.14 -10.62
CA PRO A 16 4.48 -10.57 -11.26
C PRO A 16 4.81 -11.21 -12.62
N ASP A 17 4.66 -12.52 -12.73
CA ASP A 17 4.93 -13.26 -13.97
C ASP A 17 3.89 -12.96 -15.04
N LEU A 18 2.62 -12.77 -14.65
CA LEU A 18 1.57 -12.35 -15.57
C LEU A 18 1.86 -10.94 -16.11
N ILE A 19 2.31 -10.02 -15.25
CA ILE A 19 2.70 -8.66 -15.68
C ILE A 19 3.89 -8.73 -16.67
N ARG A 20 4.89 -9.59 -16.42
CA ARG A 20 5.99 -9.81 -17.35
C ARG A 20 5.51 -10.39 -18.69
N SER A 21 4.53 -11.30 -18.67
CA SER A 21 3.96 -11.89 -19.90
C SER A 21 3.25 -10.87 -20.79
N TRP A 22 2.69 -9.81 -20.19
CA TRP A 22 2.08 -8.70 -20.93
C TRP A 22 3.10 -7.71 -21.48
N SER A 23 4.30 -7.71 -20.92
CA SER A 23 5.29 -6.70 -21.20
C SER A 23 6.15 -7.03 -22.40
N TYR A 24 6.39 -6.00 -23.21
CA TYR A 24 7.30 -6.06 -24.35
C TYR A 24 8.71 -5.54 -24.01
N GLY A 25 8.96 -5.16 -22.75
CA GLY A 25 10.27 -4.70 -22.27
C GLY A 25 10.22 -3.86 -21.00
N GLU A 26 11.34 -3.83 -20.28
CA GLU A 26 11.54 -3.00 -19.09
C GLU A 26 11.81 -1.54 -19.47
N VAL A 27 11.13 -0.61 -18.80
CA VAL A 27 11.41 0.83 -18.90
C VAL A 27 12.42 1.20 -17.82
N THR A 28 13.69 1.33 -18.21
CA THR A 28 14.78 1.62 -17.27
C THR A 28 15.03 3.11 -17.12
N LYS A 29 14.66 3.91 -18.14
CA LYS A 29 15.01 5.32 -18.23
C LYS A 29 13.81 6.24 -17.97
N PRO A 30 13.97 7.31 -17.18
CA PRO A 30 12.90 8.27 -16.90
C PRO A 30 12.60 9.21 -18.08
N GLU A 31 13.48 9.24 -19.08
CA GLU A 31 13.37 10.15 -20.23
C GLU A 31 12.17 9.81 -21.13
N THR A 32 11.62 10.84 -21.78
CA THR A 32 10.46 10.72 -22.68
C THR A 32 10.87 10.78 -24.14
N ILE A 33 11.08 12.00 -24.65
CA ILE A 33 11.48 12.30 -26.02
C ILE A 33 12.68 13.24 -26.01
N ASN A 34 13.49 13.15 -27.05
CA ASN A 34 14.58 14.08 -27.24
C ASN A 34 14.05 15.44 -27.74
N TYR A 35 14.35 16.53 -27.04
CA TYR A 35 13.85 17.86 -27.40
C TYR A 35 14.35 18.39 -28.76
N ARG A 36 15.49 17.89 -29.27
CA ARG A 36 16.04 18.33 -30.57
C ARG A 36 15.47 17.52 -31.73
N THR A 37 15.45 16.19 -31.58
CA THR A 37 15.05 15.29 -32.68
C THR A 37 13.57 14.96 -32.66
N LEU A 38 12.86 15.28 -31.57
CA LEU A 38 11.47 14.91 -31.30
C LEU A 38 11.20 13.41 -31.33
N LYS A 39 12.27 12.60 -31.31
CA LYS A 39 12.19 11.14 -31.30
C LYS A 39 12.17 10.61 -29.87
N PRO A 40 11.46 9.51 -29.61
CA PRO A 40 11.51 8.83 -28.32
C PRO A 40 12.94 8.42 -27.94
N GLU A 41 13.27 8.59 -26.66
CA GLU A 41 14.54 8.08 -26.14
C GLU A 41 14.51 6.55 -26.00
N LYS A 42 15.67 5.91 -26.17
CA LYS A 42 15.81 4.46 -26.00
C LYS A 42 15.63 4.09 -24.53
N ASP A 43 14.90 3.00 -24.27
CA ASP A 43 14.57 2.46 -22.95
C ASP A 43 13.78 3.40 -22.03
N GLY A 44 13.32 4.54 -22.57
CA GLY A 44 12.49 5.52 -21.88
C GLY A 44 10.99 5.22 -21.98
N LEU A 45 10.18 6.13 -21.45
CA LEU A 45 8.71 5.99 -21.35
C LEU A 45 8.00 5.90 -22.69
N PHE A 46 8.61 6.32 -23.79
CA PHE A 46 8.02 6.28 -25.13
C PHE A 46 8.78 5.36 -26.10
N CYS A 47 9.72 4.55 -25.58
CA CYS A 47 10.65 3.75 -26.37
C CYS A 47 9.94 2.89 -27.45
N GLU A 48 10.34 3.07 -28.71
CA GLU A 48 9.75 2.33 -29.83
C GLU A 48 10.08 0.83 -29.81
N ARG A 49 11.20 0.45 -29.18
CA ARG A 49 11.58 -0.96 -29.03
C ARG A 49 10.58 -1.74 -28.17
N ILE A 50 10.06 -1.09 -27.13
CA ILE A 50 9.13 -1.67 -26.17
C ILE A 50 7.69 -1.55 -26.69
N PHE A 51 7.26 -0.32 -26.98
CA PHE A 51 5.85 -0.05 -27.28
C PHE A 51 5.48 -0.17 -28.76
N GLY A 52 6.46 -0.27 -29.66
CA GLY A 52 6.28 -0.32 -31.11
C GLY A 52 6.53 1.03 -31.81
N PRO A 53 6.47 1.05 -33.15
CA PRO A 53 6.93 2.18 -33.95
C PRO A 53 5.99 3.40 -33.88
N THR A 54 6.54 4.61 -33.89
CA THR A 54 5.73 5.86 -33.87
C THR A 54 5.00 6.09 -35.20
N LYS A 55 5.59 5.67 -36.32
CA LYS A 55 5.01 5.77 -37.66
C LYS A 55 4.72 4.37 -38.21
N ASP A 56 3.66 4.27 -39.01
CA ASP A 56 3.28 3.01 -39.64
C ASP A 56 4.41 2.44 -40.50
N TRP A 57 4.80 1.21 -40.21
CA TRP A 57 5.80 0.45 -40.98
C TRP A 57 7.19 1.10 -41.08
N GLU A 58 7.58 1.89 -40.08
CA GLU A 58 8.90 2.52 -40.00
C GLU A 58 9.58 2.21 -38.66
N CYS A 59 10.80 1.69 -38.71
CA CYS A 59 11.61 1.48 -37.51
C CYS A 59 12.33 2.79 -37.09
N TYR A 60 12.71 2.90 -35.80
CA TYR A 60 13.37 4.07 -35.21
C TYR A 60 14.54 4.66 -36.02
N CYS A 61 15.44 3.79 -36.49
CA CYS A 61 16.64 4.18 -37.23
C CYS A 61 16.40 4.43 -38.74
N GLY A 62 15.21 4.06 -39.24
CA GLY A 62 14.87 4.20 -40.65
C GLY A 62 15.48 3.15 -41.60
N LYS A 63 16.17 2.11 -41.09
CA LYS A 63 16.70 0.98 -41.91
C LYS A 63 15.58 0.27 -42.68
N TYR A 64 14.52 -0.10 -41.98
CA TYR A 64 13.34 -0.73 -42.54
C TYR A 64 12.19 0.28 -42.60
N LYS A 65 11.64 0.46 -43.80
CA LYS A 65 10.50 1.33 -44.12
C LYS A 65 9.58 0.61 -45.11
N ARG A 66 8.28 0.87 -45.02
CA ARG A 66 7.19 0.33 -45.86
C ARG A 66 6.70 -1.07 -45.43
N VAL A 67 5.50 -1.40 -45.89
CA VAL A 67 4.73 -2.60 -45.52
C VAL A 67 5.47 -3.93 -45.81
N ARG A 68 6.37 -3.95 -46.79
CA ARG A 68 7.10 -5.17 -47.21
C ARG A 68 7.91 -5.83 -46.09
N PHE A 69 8.31 -5.07 -45.07
CA PHE A 69 9.11 -5.56 -43.94
C PHE A 69 8.26 -5.85 -42.70
N LYS A 70 6.94 -6.02 -42.86
CA LYS A 70 6.01 -6.32 -41.77
C LYS A 70 6.51 -7.47 -40.90
N GLY A 71 6.57 -7.24 -39.59
CA GLY A 71 6.95 -8.25 -38.59
C GLY A 71 8.46 -8.46 -38.42
N ILE A 72 9.30 -7.82 -39.23
CA ILE A 72 10.75 -7.87 -39.06
C ILE A 72 11.17 -6.99 -37.89
N VAL A 73 11.95 -7.53 -36.95
CA VAL A 73 12.60 -6.79 -35.88
C VAL A 73 13.93 -6.26 -36.38
N CYS A 74 14.15 -4.96 -36.24
CA CYS A 74 15.34 -4.33 -36.80
C CYS A 74 16.63 -4.64 -36.02
N ASP A 75 17.66 -5.21 -36.65
CA ASP A 75 18.95 -5.54 -36.00
C ASP A 75 19.66 -4.33 -35.38
N LYS A 76 19.47 -3.11 -35.93
CA LYS A 76 20.16 -1.89 -35.44
C LYS A 76 19.44 -1.23 -34.27
N CYS A 77 18.11 -1.26 -34.23
CA CYS A 77 17.33 -0.51 -33.22
C CYS A 77 16.38 -1.37 -32.38
N GLY A 78 16.24 -2.66 -32.70
CA GLY A 78 15.35 -3.60 -32.01
C GLY A 78 13.86 -3.33 -32.21
N VAL A 79 13.48 -2.38 -33.07
CA VAL A 79 12.07 -2.02 -33.28
C VAL A 79 11.45 -2.93 -34.31
N GLU A 80 10.30 -3.50 -33.96
CA GLU A 80 9.47 -4.28 -34.87
C GLU A 80 8.71 -3.38 -35.85
N VAL A 81 8.74 -3.74 -37.13
CA VAL A 81 8.03 -3.01 -38.18
C VAL A 81 6.55 -3.43 -38.18
N ALA A 82 5.74 -2.68 -37.44
CA ALA A 82 4.29 -2.87 -37.29
C ALA A 82 3.52 -1.56 -37.57
N ARG A 83 2.20 -1.59 -37.45
CA ARG A 83 1.37 -0.37 -37.42
C ARG A 83 1.58 0.36 -36.09
N ALA A 84 1.54 1.69 -36.10
CA ALA A 84 1.65 2.50 -34.90
C ALA A 84 0.54 2.20 -33.87
N LYS A 85 -0.60 1.66 -34.33
CA LYS A 85 -1.73 1.24 -33.47
C LYS A 85 -1.29 0.31 -32.32
N VAL A 86 -0.24 -0.50 -32.49
CA VAL A 86 0.25 -1.38 -31.41
C VAL A 86 0.68 -0.61 -30.15
N ARG A 87 1.03 0.69 -30.28
CA ARG A 87 1.36 1.60 -29.17
C ARG A 87 0.17 1.91 -28.24
N ARG A 88 -1.04 1.49 -28.60
CA ARG A 88 -2.24 1.53 -27.75
C ARG A 88 -2.45 0.24 -26.94
N GLU A 89 -1.77 -0.84 -27.31
CA GLU A 89 -2.04 -2.20 -26.83
C GLU A 89 -0.84 -2.81 -26.08
N ARG A 90 0.40 -2.50 -26.49
CA ARG A 90 1.63 -3.05 -25.88
C ARG A 90 1.92 -2.41 -24.53
N MET A 91 2.02 -3.23 -23.49
CA MET A 91 2.43 -2.79 -22.16
C MET A 91 3.95 -2.85 -21.96
N GLY A 92 4.45 -1.98 -21.09
CA GLY A 92 5.81 -2.06 -20.54
C GLY A 92 5.76 -2.54 -19.09
N HIS A 93 6.92 -2.73 -18.46
CA HIS A 93 7.00 -2.93 -17.01
C HIS A 93 8.22 -2.22 -16.43
N ILE A 94 8.23 -2.06 -15.11
CA ILE A 94 9.37 -1.60 -14.32
C ILE A 94 9.64 -2.67 -13.26
N GLU A 95 10.88 -3.18 -13.22
CA GLU A 95 11.31 -4.09 -12.15
C GLU A 95 11.73 -3.26 -10.94
N LEU A 96 10.97 -3.39 -9.85
CA LEU A 96 11.19 -2.62 -8.63
C LEU A 96 12.35 -3.22 -7.83
N ALA A 97 13.25 -2.37 -7.34
CA ALA A 97 14.40 -2.77 -6.53
C ALA A 97 13.99 -3.26 -5.13
N SER A 98 12.82 -2.86 -4.67
CA SER A 98 12.20 -3.31 -3.42
C SER A 98 10.71 -3.55 -3.67
N PRO A 99 10.12 -4.62 -3.09
CA PRO A 99 8.68 -4.82 -3.16
C PRO A 99 7.91 -3.63 -2.59
N VAL A 100 6.73 -3.35 -3.17
CA VAL A 100 5.86 -2.21 -2.83
C VAL A 100 4.44 -2.73 -2.62
N SER A 101 3.77 -2.33 -1.55
CA SER A 101 2.37 -2.71 -1.32
C SER A 101 1.44 -1.93 -2.25
N HIS A 102 0.48 -2.59 -2.88
CA HIS A 102 -0.51 -1.89 -3.70
C HIS A 102 -1.54 -1.16 -2.82
N ILE A 103 -1.70 0.16 -3.01
CA ILE A 103 -2.46 1.05 -2.11
C ILE A 103 -3.91 0.64 -1.85
N TRP A 104 -4.62 0.13 -2.86
CA TRP A 104 -6.00 -0.32 -2.69
C TRP A 104 -6.18 -1.43 -1.65
N TYR A 105 -5.21 -2.33 -1.47
CA TYR A 105 -5.36 -3.44 -0.53
C TYR A 105 -5.03 -3.07 0.91
N PHE A 106 -4.24 -2.01 1.13
CA PHE A 106 -3.88 -1.56 2.49
C PHE A 106 -4.72 -0.36 2.97
N LYS A 107 -4.98 0.68 2.15
CA LYS A 107 -5.87 1.83 2.46
C LYS A 107 -7.33 1.63 2.05
N GLY A 108 -7.68 0.51 1.43
CA GLY A 108 -9.08 0.14 1.26
C GLY A 108 -9.78 0.05 2.62
N THR A 109 -11.06 0.45 2.69
CA THR A 109 -11.88 0.31 3.89
C THR A 109 -12.90 -0.80 3.68
N PRO A 110 -12.79 -1.98 4.36
CA PRO A 110 -11.72 -2.40 5.28
C PRO A 110 -10.41 -2.80 4.56
N SER A 111 -9.29 -2.69 5.26
CA SER A 111 -7.96 -3.05 4.73
C SER A 111 -7.91 -4.55 4.50
N ARG A 112 -7.67 -4.98 3.26
CA ARG A 112 -7.63 -6.41 2.92
C ARG A 112 -6.40 -7.08 3.52
N LEU A 113 -5.25 -6.41 3.45
CA LEU A 113 -4.01 -6.83 4.09
C LEU A 113 -4.13 -6.83 5.62
N GLY A 114 -4.68 -5.77 6.20
CA GLY A 114 -4.87 -5.68 7.66
C GLY A 114 -5.82 -6.76 8.19
N VAL A 115 -6.92 -7.02 7.48
CA VAL A 115 -7.86 -8.09 7.86
C VAL A 115 -7.22 -9.47 7.71
N LEU A 116 -6.43 -9.72 6.65
CA LEU A 116 -5.78 -11.02 6.43
C LEU A 116 -4.78 -11.36 7.55
N LEU A 117 -3.90 -10.41 7.88
CA LEU A 117 -2.82 -10.58 8.86
C LEU A 117 -3.25 -10.32 10.31
N ASP A 118 -4.51 -9.94 10.52
CA ASP A 118 -5.04 -9.47 11.81
C ASP A 118 -4.34 -8.23 12.40
N ILE A 119 -3.81 -7.38 11.52
CA ILE A 119 -3.08 -6.16 11.87
C ILE A 119 -3.99 -4.93 11.75
N SER A 120 -3.90 -4.01 12.71
CA SER A 120 -4.62 -2.74 12.63
C SER A 120 -4.11 -1.88 11.46
N PRO A 121 -4.98 -1.14 10.74
CA PRO A 121 -4.54 -0.33 9.60
C PRO A 121 -3.46 0.71 9.93
N ARG A 122 -3.44 1.22 11.18
CA ARG A 122 -2.41 2.16 11.67
C ARG A 122 -1.06 1.48 11.84
N ASN A 123 -1.02 0.27 12.41
CA ASN A 123 0.23 -0.46 12.59
C ASN A 123 0.78 -0.95 11.25
N LEU A 124 -0.10 -1.42 10.34
CA LEU A 124 0.32 -1.79 8.99
C LEU A 124 0.93 -0.60 8.24
N GLU A 125 0.37 0.59 8.39
CA GLU A 125 0.95 1.81 7.82
C GLU A 125 2.32 2.13 8.42
N LYS A 126 2.51 2.00 9.74
CA LYS A 126 3.83 2.22 10.34
C LYS A 126 4.89 1.27 9.78
N VAL A 127 4.55 0.00 9.55
CA VAL A 127 5.48 -0.97 8.95
C VAL A 127 5.77 -0.64 7.49
N LEU A 128 4.73 -0.43 6.67
CA LEU A 128 4.88 -0.18 5.23
C LEU A 128 5.68 1.08 4.90
N TYR A 129 5.60 2.11 5.74
CA TYR A 129 6.32 3.38 5.57
C TYR A 129 7.55 3.51 6.48
N PHE A 130 8.14 2.39 6.90
CA PHE A 130 9.44 2.33 7.58
C PHE A 130 9.51 3.13 8.91
N ALA A 131 8.42 3.15 9.68
CA ALA A 131 8.35 3.79 11.00
C ALA A 131 8.42 2.79 12.17
N SER A 132 8.19 1.50 11.93
CA SER A 132 8.30 0.45 12.95
C SER A 132 8.68 -0.87 12.31
N TYR A 133 9.41 -1.73 13.02
CA TYR A 133 9.69 -3.09 12.57
C TYR A 133 8.51 -4.01 12.90
N ILE A 134 8.44 -5.12 12.16
CA ILE A 134 7.60 -6.26 12.47
C ILE A 134 8.44 -7.52 12.57
N THR A 135 8.22 -8.32 13.61
CA THR A 135 8.84 -9.64 13.76
C THR A 135 8.23 -10.59 12.74
N ILE A 136 9.06 -11.15 11.86
CA ILE A 136 8.69 -12.08 10.80
C ILE A 136 8.59 -13.49 11.39
N SER A 137 9.71 -13.98 11.89
CA SER A 137 9.83 -15.31 12.49
C SER A 137 10.65 -15.24 13.79
N VAL A 138 10.36 -16.19 14.68
CA VAL A 138 11.08 -16.40 15.94
C VAL A 138 11.53 -17.85 15.95
N ASP A 139 12.82 -18.07 16.08
CA ASP A 139 13.37 -19.41 16.21
C ASP A 139 13.19 -19.87 17.66
N ALA A 140 12.30 -20.85 17.85
CA ALA A 140 11.98 -21.40 19.16
C ALA A 140 13.16 -22.14 19.79
N GLU A 141 14.01 -22.80 19.00
CA GLU A 141 15.17 -23.56 19.48
C GLU A 141 16.31 -22.62 19.87
N ALA A 142 16.57 -21.58 19.06
CA ALA A 142 17.53 -20.55 19.42
C ALA A 142 17.07 -19.77 20.67
N ARG A 143 15.77 -19.48 20.79
CA ARG A 143 15.19 -18.86 21.98
C ARG A 143 15.41 -19.71 23.22
N GLN A 144 15.13 -21.01 23.15
CA GLN A 144 15.30 -21.92 24.27
C GLN A 144 16.78 -22.01 24.71
N ARG A 145 17.70 -22.17 23.76
CA ARG A 145 19.14 -22.18 24.05
C ARG A 145 19.66 -20.89 24.67
N ALA A 146 19.14 -19.75 24.23
CA ALA A 146 19.52 -18.46 24.80
C ALA A 146 19.01 -18.31 26.24
N ILE A 147 17.78 -18.76 26.51
CA ILE A 147 17.22 -18.77 27.87
C ILE A 147 18.07 -19.68 28.77
N GLU A 148 18.41 -20.88 28.31
CA GLU A 148 19.27 -21.82 29.05
C GLU A 148 20.68 -21.26 29.28
N GLY A 149 21.26 -20.58 28.29
CA GLY A 149 22.56 -19.93 28.43
C GLY A 149 22.55 -18.76 29.43
N ILE A 150 21.45 -18.00 29.45
CA ILE A 150 21.24 -16.93 30.42
C ILE A 150 21.10 -17.51 31.84
N GLU A 151 20.34 -18.60 32.01
CA GLU A 151 20.19 -19.30 33.30
C GLU A 151 21.53 -19.89 33.78
N ALA A 152 22.33 -20.48 32.88
CA ALA A 152 23.65 -20.99 33.21
C ALA A 152 24.60 -19.88 33.68
N ALA A 153 24.57 -18.71 33.04
CA ALA A 153 25.38 -17.57 33.44
C ALA A 153 25.00 -17.03 34.83
N VAL A 154 23.72 -17.08 35.21
CA VAL A 154 23.27 -16.75 36.58
C VAL A 154 23.86 -17.75 37.57
N ALA A 155 23.72 -19.04 37.30
CA ALA A 155 24.21 -20.09 38.19
C ALA A 155 25.73 -19.99 38.37
N GLU A 156 26.49 -19.71 37.31
CA GLU A 156 27.93 -19.52 37.40
C GLU A 156 28.32 -18.26 38.20
N ARG A 157 27.61 -17.15 38.00
CA ARG A 157 27.90 -15.90 38.72
C ARG A 157 27.52 -15.97 40.20
N SER A 158 26.37 -16.57 40.52
CA SER A 158 25.92 -16.81 41.90
C SER A 158 26.91 -17.71 42.64
N THR A 159 27.33 -18.83 42.02
CA THR A 159 28.34 -19.71 42.63
C THR A 159 29.70 -19.03 42.84
N GLN A 160 30.13 -18.15 41.93
CA GLN A 160 31.35 -17.34 42.14
C GLN A 160 31.24 -16.39 43.34
N VAL A 161 30.08 -15.75 43.52
CA VAL A 161 29.84 -14.85 44.66
C VAL A 161 29.74 -15.64 45.97
N ASP A 162 29.08 -16.80 45.96
CA ASP A 162 28.98 -17.69 47.13
C ASP A 162 30.35 -18.20 47.57
N VAL A 163 31.19 -18.62 46.62
CA VAL A 163 32.58 -19.04 46.89
C VAL A 163 33.42 -17.88 47.43
N ALA A 164 33.30 -16.68 46.85
CA ALA A 164 34.03 -15.50 47.34
C ALA A 164 33.60 -15.11 48.77
N THR A 165 32.30 -15.21 49.06
CA THR A 165 31.73 -14.94 50.39
C THR A 165 32.25 -15.95 51.41
N THR A 166 32.25 -17.23 51.06
CA THR A 166 32.72 -18.33 51.93
C THR A 166 34.21 -18.18 52.24
N GLU A 167 35.03 -17.80 51.24
CA GLU A 167 36.46 -17.58 51.47
C GLU A 167 36.72 -16.36 52.36
N GLN A 168 35.97 -15.26 52.20
CA GLN A 168 36.08 -14.10 53.08
C GLN A 168 35.65 -14.40 54.52
N GLN A 169 34.57 -15.19 54.70
CA GLN A 169 34.16 -15.69 56.03
C GLN A 169 35.28 -16.50 56.68
N ARG A 170 35.89 -17.43 55.94
CA ARG A 170 36.99 -18.27 56.42
C ARG A 170 38.21 -17.44 56.86
N VAL A 171 38.54 -16.38 56.11
CA VAL A 171 39.63 -15.46 56.47
C VAL A 171 39.32 -14.71 57.76
N LEU A 172 38.09 -14.20 57.91
CA LEU A 172 37.65 -13.51 59.14
C LEU A 172 37.68 -14.44 60.36
N GLU A 173 37.16 -15.67 60.21
CA GLU A 173 37.21 -16.68 61.27
C GLU A 173 38.66 -17.01 61.68
N THR A 174 39.57 -17.09 60.71
CA THR A 174 40.99 -17.33 60.98
C THR A 174 41.64 -16.15 61.74
N GLN A 175 41.27 -14.91 61.41
CA GLN A 175 41.75 -13.71 62.11
C GLN A 175 41.21 -13.64 63.54
N VAL A 176 39.93 -13.98 63.74
CA VAL A 176 39.32 -14.05 65.07
C VAL A 176 39.99 -15.12 65.93
N GLN A 177 40.28 -16.30 65.36
CA GLN A 177 40.97 -17.35 66.08
C GLN A 177 42.39 -16.92 66.48
N ALA A 178 43.12 -16.22 65.61
CA ALA A 178 44.44 -15.69 65.93
C ALA A 178 44.41 -14.64 67.07
N GLU A 179 43.39 -13.78 67.12
CA GLU A 179 43.19 -12.83 68.23
C GLU A 179 42.80 -13.53 69.53
N PHE A 180 42.01 -14.62 69.47
CA PHE A 180 41.73 -15.45 70.65
C PHE A 180 42.98 -16.11 71.21
N ASP A 181 43.82 -16.68 70.35
CA ASP A 181 45.08 -17.32 70.75
C ASP A 181 46.03 -16.29 71.38
N ARG A 182 46.04 -15.05 70.89
CA ARG A 182 46.81 -13.94 71.47
C ARG A 182 46.29 -13.54 72.87
N LEU A 183 44.98 -13.38 73.03
CA LEU A 183 44.35 -13.10 74.32
C LEU A 183 44.60 -14.22 75.33
N ASP A 184 44.58 -15.48 74.88
CA ASP A 184 44.94 -16.62 75.72
C ASP A 184 46.41 -16.57 76.12
N ALA A 185 47.33 -16.21 75.22
CA ALA A 185 48.74 -16.06 75.57
C ALA A 185 48.97 -14.94 76.59
N GLU A 186 48.34 -13.77 76.43
CA GLU A 186 48.40 -12.66 77.39
C GLU A 186 47.81 -13.04 78.75
N LYS A 187 46.70 -13.78 78.76
CA LYS A 187 46.09 -14.36 79.96
C LYS A 187 47.05 -15.32 80.66
N HIS A 188 47.63 -16.27 79.93
CA HIS A 188 48.59 -17.24 80.50
C HIS A 188 49.83 -16.54 81.07
N GLN A 189 50.30 -15.48 80.41
CA GLN A 189 51.42 -14.67 80.91
C GLN A 189 51.06 -13.92 82.20
N ARG A 190 49.88 -13.28 82.27
CA ARG A 190 49.39 -12.61 83.49
C ARG A 190 49.20 -13.59 84.66
N ILE A 191 48.64 -14.77 84.39
CA ILE A 191 48.47 -15.84 85.40
C ILE A 191 49.84 -16.35 85.85
N ALA A 192 50.81 -16.51 84.95
CA ALA A 192 52.17 -16.93 85.28
C ALA A 192 52.91 -15.89 86.15
N GLU A 193 52.79 -14.60 85.84
CA GLU A 193 53.35 -13.50 86.65
C GLU A 193 52.75 -13.46 88.07
N LEU A 194 51.45 -13.74 88.21
CA LEU A 194 50.77 -13.89 89.51
C LEU A 194 51.21 -15.15 90.28
N THR A 195 51.54 -16.23 89.58
CA THR A 195 51.94 -17.53 90.19
C THR A 195 53.42 -17.56 90.57
N MET A 196 54.28 -16.82 89.86
CA MET A 196 55.72 -16.70 90.16
C MET A 196 56.04 -15.97 91.48
N GLY A 197 55.02 -15.41 92.17
CA GLY A 197 55.13 -14.90 93.53
C GLY A 197 55.11 -15.95 94.65
N VAL A 198 54.91 -17.25 94.34
CA VAL A 198 54.83 -18.31 95.35
C VAL A 198 55.78 -19.46 94.99
N ALA A 199 56.99 -19.45 95.58
CA ALA A 199 57.92 -20.59 95.55
C ALA A 199 57.87 -21.35 96.90
N PRO A 200 57.89 -22.70 96.90
CA PRO A 200 57.89 -23.49 98.13
C PRO A 200 59.31 -23.65 98.69
N MET A 201 59.51 -23.33 99.98
CA MET A 201 60.76 -23.57 100.70
C MET A 201 60.77 -24.97 101.32
N ALA A 202 61.71 -25.83 100.88
CA ALA A 202 62.07 -27.06 101.57
C ALA A 202 63.59 -27.35 101.43
N GLY A 203 64.29 -27.35 102.58
CA GLY A 203 65.41 -28.25 102.86
C GLY A 203 66.85 -27.69 102.84
N GLY A 204 67.43 -27.46 104.04
CA GLY A 204 68.70 -28.13 104.41
C GLY A 204 70.00 -27.32 104.55
N SER A 205 70.39 -27.09 105.82
CA SER A 205 71.73 -27.15 106.45
C SER A 205 72.83 -26.08 106.24
N GLU A 206 73.19 -25.51 107.40
CA GLU A 206 74.53 -25.20 107.94
C GLU A 206 75.29 -23.93 107.53
N GLY A 207 75.56 -23.08 108.55
CA GLY A 207 76.87 -22.43 108.67
C GLY A 207 76.89 -20.90 108.74
N ASP A 208 76.86 -20.38 109.97
CA ASP A 208 77.43 -19.11 110.44
C ASP A 208 76.74 -17.76 110.18
N ALA A 209 76.61 -17.04 111.29
CA ALA A 209 75.91 -15.78 111.50
C ALA A 209 76.82 -14.56 111.29
N VAL A 210 76.29 -13.50 110.66
CA VAL A 210 76.48 -12.10 111.08
C VAL A 210 75.21 -11.31 110.73
N ASP A 211 74.78 -10.49 111.67
CA ASP A 211 73.56 -9.67 111.70
C ASP A 211 73.39 -8.68 110.54
N ALA A 212 72.14 -8.52 110.07
CA ALA A 212 71.57 -7.22 109.70
C ALA A 212 70.05 -7.31 109.56
N GLU A 213 69.35 -6.45 110.30
CA GLU A 213 67.91 -6.24 110.25
C GLU A 213 67.42 -5.81 108.86
N THR A 214 66.36 -6.45 108.34
CA THR A 214 65.33 -5.74 107.56
C THR A 214 63.98 -6.43 107.72
N GLN A 215 62.97 -5.66 108.13
CA GLN A 215 61.58 -6.08 108.34
C GLN A 215 60.82 -6.36 107.03
N PRO A 216 59.70 -7.11 107.08
CA PRO A 216 59.03 -7.72 105.93
C PRO A 216 57.80 -6.93 105.44
N SER A 217 57.42 -7.12 104.17
CA SER A 217 56.03 -7.04 103.66
C SER A 217 56.00 -7.56 102.21
N GLY A 218 55.07 -8.36 101.70
CA GLY A 218 53.93 -9.07 102.29
C GLY A 218 53.51 -10.18 101.31
N ALA A 219 53.18 -11.36 101.83
CA ALA A 219 52.73 -12.51 101.06
C ALA A 219 51.19 -12.52 100.96
N LEU A 220 50.65 -12.72 99.76
CA LEU A 220 49.21 -12.87 99.49
C LEU A 220 48.77 -14.32 99.81
N GLY A 221 47.61 -14.48 100.45
CA GLY A 221 47.04 -15.78 100.83
C GLY A 221 46.30 -16.46 99.68
N GLY A 222 46.30 -17.80 99.64
CA GLY A 222 45.81 -18.62 98.53
C GLY A 222 44.35 -18.42 98.09
N THR A 223 43.46 -17.89 98.95
CA THR A 223 42.07 -17.57 98.55
C THR A 223 41.94 -16.29 97.73
N GLN A 224 42.88 -15.35 97.87
CA GLN A 224 42.90 -14.12 97.08
C GLN A 224 43.44 -14.34 95.67
N LEU A 225 44.38 -15.28 95.51
CA LEU A 225 44.91 -15.70 94.20
C LEU A 225 43.85 -16.41 93.35
N GLU A 226 43.03 -17.28 93.94
CA GLU A 226 41.94 -17.95 93.23
C GLU A 226 40.85 -16.96 92.75
N ASP A 227 40.54 -15.94 93.55
CA ASP A 227 39.60 -14.89 93.17
C ASP A 227 40.14 -13.95 92.08
N GLU A 228 41.45 -13.64 92.10
CA GLU A 228 42.11 -12.79 91.08
C GLU A 228 42.21 -13.53 89.73
N VAL A 229 42.51 -14.84 89.74
CA VAL A 229 42.52 -15.69 88.54
C VAL A 229 41.11 -15.78 87.93
N ARG A 230 40.06 -15.94 88.75
CA ARG A 230 38.66 -15.91 88.27
C ARG A 230 38.27 -14.57 87.66
N ARG A 231 38.80 -13.44 88.16
CA ARG A 231 38.57 -12.13 87.56
C ARG A 231 39.22 -12.04 86.17
N ILE A 232 40.48 -12.45 86.04
CA ILE A 232 41.21 -12.47 84.76
C ILE A 232 40.53 -13.40 83.75
N ASP A 233 40.04 -14.56 84.18
CA ASP A 233 39.21 -15.46 83.37
C ASP A 233 37.96 -14.72 82.85
N SER A 234 37.19 -14.10 83.75
CA SER A 234 35.95 -13.41 83.38
C SER A 234 36.17 -12.19 82.46
N GLU A 235 37.30 -11.49 82.60
CA GLU A 235 37.67 -10.37 81.73
C GLU A 235 38.07 -10.84 80.34
N THR A 236 38.86 -11.91 80.26
CA THR A 236 39.28 -12.51 78.98
C THR A 236 38.08 -13.09 78.24
N ASP A 237 37.17 -13.78 78.93
CA ASP A 237 35.97 -14.35 78.33
C ASP A 237 35.02 -13.27 77.80
N ARG A 238 34.85 -12.16 78.54
CA ARG A 238 34.07 -10.99 78.08
C ARG A 238 34.68 -10.34 76.84
N GLU A 239 36.00 -10.24 76.77
CA GLU A 239 36.68 -9.64 75.62
C GLU A 239 36.62 -10.56 74.39
N LYS A 240 36.78 -11.87 74.57
CA LYS A 240 36.53 -12.86 73.51
C LYS A 240 35.09 -12.80 72.98
N GLU A 241 34.12 -12.66 73.87
CA GLU A 241 32.70 -12.57 73.51
C GLU A 241 32.39 -11.28 72.72
N ARG A 242 33.04 -10.16 73.06
CA ARG A 242 32.99 -8.91 72.28
C ARG A 242 33.59 -9.06 70.89
N ILE A 243 34.80 -9.62 70.79
CA ILE A 243 35.47 -9.84 69.49
C ILE A 243 34.62 -10.76 68.60
N ARG A 244 34.05 -11.82 69.18
CA ARG A 244 33.13 -12.72 68.47
C ARG A 244 31.88 -12.01 67.98
N ALA A 245 31.29 -11.14 68.81
CA ALA A 245 30.10 -10.38 68.44
C ALA A 245 30.39 -9.37 67.30
N VAL A 246 31.56 -8.71 67.32
CA VAL A 246 32.00 -7.81 66.26
C VAL A 246 32.23 -8.58 64.95
N ALA A 247 32.94 -9.71 65.01
CA ALA A 247 33.19 -10.54 63.84
C ALA A 247 31.92 -11.14 63.24
N ASN A 248 30.98 -11.62 64.07
CA ASN A 248 29.68 -12.09 63.59
C ASN A 248 28.88 -10.95 62.93
N ALA A 249 28.92 -9.74 63.49
CA ALA A 249 28.26 -8.58 62.88
C ALA A 249 28.89 -8.19 61.53
N GLU A 250 30.22 -8.32 61.37
CA GLU A 250 30.92 -8.12 60.09
C GLU A 250 30.59 -9.21 59.08
N ILE A 251 30.53 -10.47 59.49
CA ILE A 251 30.10 -11.61 58.65
C ILE A 251 28.66 -11.39 58.17
N ASP A 252 27.75 -11.00 59.06
CA ASP A 252 26.35 -10.72 58.72
C ASP A 252 26.21 -9.49 57.80
N ALA A 253 27.07 -8.48 57.95
CA ALA A 253 27.10 -7.32 57.07
C ALA A 253 27.62 -7.69 55.66
N LEU A 254 28.65 -8.53 55.60
CA LEU A 254 29.22 -9.03 54.36
C LEU A 254 28.22 -9.92 53.59
N ALA A 255 27.58 -10.85 54.29
CA ALA A 255 26.55 -11.73 53.73
C ALA A 255 25.37 -10.93 53.17
N ARG A 256 24.91 -9.89 53.89
CA ARG A 256 23.86 -8.98 53.39
C ARG A 256 24.28 -8.27 52.10
N LYS A 257 25.49 -7.71 52.06
CA LYS A 257 25.99 -7.00 50.88
C LYS A 257 26.12 -7.92 49.66
N MET A 258 26.60 -9.15 49.85
CA MET A 258 26.73 -10.13 48.77
C MET A 258 25.36 -10.64 48.30
N ASN A 259 24.42 -10.89 49.21
CA ASN A 259 23.05 -11.25 48.85
C ASN A 259 22.35 -10.12 48.06
N GLU A 260 22.53 -8.86 48.44
CA GLU A 260 22.01 -7.72 47.67
C GLU A 260 22.60 -7.66 46.26
N GLU A 261 23.89 -7.98 46.08
CA GLU A 261 24.52 -8.07 44.76
C GLU A 261 23.97 -9.24 43.92
N ILE A 262 23.73 -10.41 44.53
CA ILE A 262 23.10 -11.56 43.87
C ILE A 262 21.67 -11.22 43.45
N GLU A 263 20.85 -10.67 44.35
CA GLU A 263 19.46 -10.30 44.05
C GLU A 263 19.38 -9.25 42.92
N ALA A 264 20.30 -8.28 42.90
CA ALA A 264 20.37 -7.28 41.83
C ALA A 264 20.76 -7.91 40.48
N LEU A 265 21.69 -8.88 40.48
CA LEU A 265 22.08 -9.64 39.30
C LEU A 265 20.94 -10.52 38.77
N GLU A 266 20.28 -11.27 39.66
CA GLU A 266 19.13 -12.10 39.34
C GLU A 266 17.98 -11.27 38.76
N ALA A 267 17.67 -10.12 39.36
CA ALA A 267 16.63 -9.22 38.84
C ALA A 267 16.99 -8.65 37.44
N SER A 268 18.25 -8.28 37.23
CA SER A 268 18.73 -7.81 35.92
C SER A 268 18.59 -8.88 34.85
N ILE A 269 18.91 -10.13 35.19
CA ILE A 269 18.88 -11.25 34.27
C ILE A 269 17.44 -11.75 34.03
N GLN A 270 16.60 -11.79 35.06
CA GLN A 270 15.18 -12.11 34.90
C GLN A 270 14.48 -11.10 33.99
N SER A 271 14.81 -9.82 34.09
CA SER A 271 14.32 -8.79 33.16
C SER A 271 14.74 -9.05 31.70
N LYS A 272 15.99 -9.51 31.48
CA LYS A 272 16.47 -9.91 30.15
C LYS A 272 15.73 -11.14 29.64
N LYS A 273 15.53 -12.16 30.47
CA LYS A 273 14.78 -13.38 30.15
C LYS A 273 13.34 -13.05 29.76
N ASP A 274 12.65 -12.25 30.57
CA ASP A 274 11.29 -11.78 30.29
C ASP A 274 11.20 -11.02 28.96
N SER A 275 12.25 -10.27 28.61
CA SER A 275 12.31 -9.52 27.34
C SER A 275 12.45 -10.46 26.13
N VAL A 276 13.20 -11.56 26.27
CA VAL A 276 13.37 -12.58 25.23
C VAL A 276 12.12 -13.46 25.09
N ASP A 277 11.47 -13.81 26.20
CA ASP A 277 10.28 -14.67 26.18
C ASP A 277 9.05 -13.97 25.58
N LYS A 278 8.94 -12.64 25.79
CA LYS A 278 7.85 -11.81 25.23
C LYS A 278 7.91 -11.63 23.72
N ILE A 279 8.97 -12.09 23.04
CA ILE A 279 9.10 -11.95 21.58
C ILE A 279 8.12 -12.90 20.89
N ALA A 280 7.14 -12.31 20.21
CA ALA A 280 6.15 -13.04 19.42
C ALA A 280 6.24 -12.69 17.92
N PRO A 281 5.89 -13.63 17.01
CA PRO A 281 5.69 -13.32 15.60
C PRO A 281 4.62 -12.23 15.41
N MET A 282 4.76 -11.40 14.37
CA MET A 282 3.88 -10.27 14.08
C MET A 282 3.82 -9.18 15.17
N GLN A 283 4.76 -9.16 16.11
CA GLN A 283 4.91 -8.08 17.08
C GLN A 283 5.55 -6.84 16.43
N PHE A 284 5.11 -5.65 16.84
CA PHE A 284 5.67 -4.38 16.37
C PHE A 284 6.75 -3.90 17.32
N LEU A 285 7.92 -3.52 16.77
CA LEU A 285 9.07 -3.03 17.55
C LEU A 285 9.43 -1.61 17.13
N THR A 286 9.74 -0.76 18.11
CA THR A 286 10.38 0.55 17.87
C THR A 286 11.86 0.37 17.54
N ASP A 287 12.53 1.41 17.01
CA ASP A 287 13.98 1.35 16.76
C ASP A 287 14.80 1.09 18.02
N THR A 288 14.37 1.60 19.19
CA THR A 288 15.03 1.34 20.47
C THR A 288 14.87 -0.11 20.89
N GLN A 289 13.63 -0.62 20.89
CA GLN A 289 13.33 -2.00 21.25
C GLN A 289 14.01 -2.99 20.31
N TYR A 290 14.07 -2.71 19.02
CA TYR A 290 14.74 -3.57 18.06
C TYR A 290 16.23 -3.67 18.35
N ARG A 291 16.91 -2.55 18.66
CA ARG A 291 18.34 -2.56 19.01
C ARG A 291 18.60 -3.28 20.32
N GLU A 292 17.81 -2.98 21.36
CA GLU A 292 17.91 -3.65 22.66
C GLU A 292 17.74 -5.17 22.53
N LEU A 293 16.74 -5.62 21.78
CA LEU A 293 16.52 -7.05 21.54
C LEU A 293 17.61 -7.67 20.67
N GLN A 294 18.17 -6.92 19.72
CA GLN A 294 19.28 -7.38 18.89
C GLN A 294 20.58 -7.52 19.69
N ASP A 295 20.80 -6.67 20.69
CA ASP A 295 21.95 -6.72 21.60
C ASP A 295 21.82 -7.86 22.62
N VAL A 296 20.63 -8.09 23.17
CA VAL A 296 20.38 -9.14 24.17
C VAL A 296 20.33 -10.53 23.54
N ALA A 297 19.80 -10.64 22.32
CA ALA A 297 19.41 -11.90 21.71
C ALA A 297 19.75 -11.94 20.20
N PRO A 298 21.05 -11.93 19.83
CA PRO A 298 21.45 -11.95 18.43
C PRO A 298 21.00 -13.25 17.76
N GLY A 299 20.22 -13.13 16.69
CA GLY A 299 19.81 -14.26 15.84
C GLY A 299 18.59 -15.06 16.32
N ILE A 300 17.94 -14.69 17.44
CA ILE A 300 16.73 -15.39 17.93
C ILE A 300 15.49 -15.09 17.08
N PHE A 301 15.39 -13.86 16.59
CA PHE A 301 14.25 -13.41 15.81
C PHE A 301 14.71 -12.68 14.55
N ARG A 302 13.88 -12.76 13.51
CA ARG A 302 14.05 -11.99 12.29
C ARG A 302 12.98 -10.92 12.25
N ALA A 303 13.37 -9.65 12.21
CA ALA A 303 12.45 -8.55 12.02
C ALA A 303 12.80 -7.75 10.77
N GLY A 304 11.78 -7.14 10.16
CA GLY A 304 11.94 -6.32 8.97
C GLY A 304 11.00 -5.14 8.95
N MET A 305 11.18 -4.28 7.94
CA MET A 305 10.32 -3.13 7.67
C MET A 305 9.81 -3.16 6.23
N GLY A 306 8.79 -2.34 5.96
CA GLY A 306 8.28 -2.11 4.62
C GLY A 306 7.43 -3.25 4.08
N ALA A 307 7.13 -3.18 2.78
CA ALA A 307 6.37 -4.21 2.10
C ALA A 307 7.15 -5.53 1.93
N GLU A 308 8.48 -5.51 2.04
CA GLU A 308 9.32 -6.70 2.01
C GLU A 308 9.04 -7.63 3.20
N ALA A 309 9.00 -7.09 4.42
CA ALA A 309 8.65 -7.87 5.61
C ALA A 309 7.22 -8.45 5.53
N ILE A 310 6.26 -7.65 5.03
CA ILE A 310 4.88 -8.11 4.84
C ILE A 310 4.80 -9.22 3.78
N LEU A 311 5.62 -9.15 2.73
CA LEU A 311 5.69 -10.19 1.69
C LEU A 311 6.19 -11.51 2.26
N GLU A 312 7.23 -11.49 3.09
CA GLU A 312 7.74 -12.68 3.76
C GLU A 312 6.68 -13.30 4.68
N ILE A 313 6.03 -12.50 5.53
CA ILE A 313 4.95 -12.97 6.42
C ILE A 313 3.79 -13.61 5.62
N ILE A 314 3.43 -13.03 4.48
CA ILE A 314 2.34 -13.58 3.64
C ILE A 314 2.75 -14.90 2.97
N ARG A 315 4.02 -15.09 2.64
CA ARG A 315 4.53 -16.33 2.03
C ARG A 315 4.54 -17.50 3.01
N GLU A 316 4.79 -17.23 4.29
CA GLU A 316 4.75 -18.24 5.35
C GLU A 316 3.32 -18.60 5.80
N LEU A 317 2.32 -17.82 5.38
CA LEU A 317 0.94 -17.99 5.81
C LEU A 317 0.25 -19.17 5.10
N ASP A 318 -0.04 -20.24 5.85
CA ASP A 318 -0.93 -21.31 5.36
C ASP A 318 -2.42 -20.93 5.51
N LEU A 319 -3.08 -20.78 4.37
CA LEU A 319 -4.50 -20.41 4.29
C LEU A 319 -5.46 -21.53 4.71
N GLU A 320 -5.06 -22.81 4.59
CA GLU A 320 -5.92 -23.92 4.99
C GLU A 320 -5.99 -24.02 6.52
N THR A 321 -4.83 -24.04 7.18
CA THR A 321 -4.76 -24.03 8.65
C THR A 321 -5.45 -22.80 9.23
N LEU A 322 -5.21 -21.61 8.65
CA LEU A 322 -5.86 -20.38 9.09
C LEU A 322 -7.40 -20.43 8.92
N SER A 323 -7.90 -21.02 7.82
CA SER A 323 -9.34 -21.16 7.63
C SER A 323 -9.97 -22.09 8.68
N ALA A 324 -9.33 -23.22 8.98
CA ALA A 324 -9.78 -24.14 10.02
C ALA A 324 -9.84 -23.47 11.41
N GLN A 325 -8.79 -22.74 11.80
CA GLN A 325 -8.74 -21.99 13.05
C GLN A 325 -9.86 -20.95 13.12
N LEU A 326 -10.02 -20.13 12.08
CA LEU A 326 -11.05 -19.09 12.05
C LEU A 326 -12.47 -19.66 12.08
N ARG A 327 -12.71 -20.83 11.48
CA ARG A 327 -14.01 -21.51 11.59
C ARG A 327 -14.28 -21.95 13.02
N HIS A 328 -13.27 -22.45 13.74
CA HIS A 328 -13.40 -22.78 15.15
C HIS A 328 -13.71 -21.53 15.99
N ASP A 329 -12.95 -20.44 15.79
CA ASP A 329 -13.15 -19.16 16.50
C ASP A 329 -14.54 -18.58 16.30
N VAL A 330 -15.14 -18.74 15.12
CA VAL A 330 -16.50 -18.27 14.82
C VAL A 330 -17.56 -18.99 15.67
N HIS A 331 -17.30 -20.23 16.09
CA HIS A 331 -18.21 -21.02 16.92
C HIS A 331 -17.93 -20.87 18.41
N SER A 332 -16.67 -20.73 18.82
CA SER A 332 -16.26 -20.68 20.24
C SER A 332 -16.27 -19.27 20.86
N SER A 333 -16.12 -18.22 20.05
CA SER A 333 -15.85 -16.87 20.57
C SER A 333 -17.10 -16.00 20.84
N SER A 334 -16.90 -15.00 21.71
CA SER A 334 -17.89 -13.96 22.01
C SER A 334 -18.33 -13.15 20.77
N SER A 335 -19.48 -12.47 20.87
CA SER A 335 -20.12 -11.75 19.75
C SER A 335 -19.20 -10.79 18.97
N GLN A 336 -18.31 -10.06 19.65
CA GLN A 336 -17.37 -9.14 18.99
C GLN A 336 -16.22 -9.86 18.26
N LYS A 337 -15.58 -10.83 18.94
CA LYS A 337 -14.52 -11.66 18.35
C LYS A 337 -15.06 -12.47 17.17
N ARG A 338 -16.28 -13.00 17.28
CA ARG A 338 -17.01 -13.68 16.21
C ARG A 338 -17.18 -12.80 14.98
N LYS A 339 -17.61 -11.54 15.13
CA LYS A 339 -17.73 -10.60 13.99
C LYS A 339 -16.38 -10.34 13.29
N LYS A 340 -15.28 -10.25 14.05
CA LYS A 340 -13.93 -10.07 13.52
C LYS A 340 -13.47 -11.32 12.74
N ALA A 341 -13.66 -12.50 13.33
CA ALA A 341 -13.33 -13.78 12.72
C ALA A 341 -14.12 -14.01 11.42
N ILE A 342 -15.43 -13.69 11.37
CA ILE A 342 -16.24 -13.77 10.14
C ILE A 342 -15.67 -12.90 9.02
N LYS A 343 -15.30 -11.65 9.32
CA LYS A 343 -14.73 -10.73 8.32
C LYS A 343 -13.39 -11.25 7.78
N ARG A 344 -12.55 -11.80 8.65
CA ARG A 344 -11.26 -12.38 8.29
C ARG A 344 -11.42 -13.67 7.48
N LEU A 345 -12.27 -14.58 7.94
CA LEU A 345 -12.61 -15.83 7.25
C LEU A 345 -13.13 -15.57 5.84
N ARG A 346 -13.95 -14.53 5.63
CA ARG A 346 -14.41 -14.14 4.29
C ARG A 346 -13.26 -13.82 3.33
N VAL A 347 -12.23 -13.12 3.79
CA VAL A 347 -11.05 -12.79 2.95
C VAL A 347 -10.24 -14.05 2.68
N VAL A 348 -9.99 -14.88 3.70
CA VAL A 348 -9.24 -16.14 3.57
C VAL A 348 -9.94 -17.11 2.61
N GLU A 349 -11.25 -17.32 2.76
CA GLU A 349 -12.03 -18.19 1.88
C GLU A 349 -12.05 -17.69 0.43
N ASN A 350 -12.07 -16.38 0.19
CA ASN A 350 -12.00 -15.83 -1.16
C ASN A 350 -10.67 -16.17 -1.84
N PHE A 351 -9.56 -16.07 -1.12
CA PHE A 351 -8.25 -16.47 -1.63
C PHE A 351 -8.15 -17.98 -1.81
N ARG A 352 -8.68 -18.76 -0.87
CA ARG A 352 -8.67 -20.22 -0.91
C ARG A 352 -9.47 -20.79 -2.09
N ARG A 353 -10.70 -20.30 -2.32
CA ARG A 353 -11.51 -20.66 -3.51
C ARG A 353 -10.84 -20.27 -4.82
N SER A 354 -9.98 -19.25 -4.77
CA SER A 354 -9.25 -18.72 -5.92
C SER A 354 -7.78 -19.15 -5.92
N ALA A 355 -7.37 -20.16 -5.13
CA ALA A 355 -5.96 -20.41 -4.80
C ALA A 355 -5.06 -20.63 -6.03
N GLN A 356 -5.62 -21.18 -7.11
CA GLN A 356 -4.91 -21.41 -8.36
C GLN A 356 -4.74 -20.15 -9.23
N LYS A 357 -5.51 -19.08 -8.94
CA LYS A 357 -5.67 -17.89 -9.80
C LYS A 357 -5.45 -16.57 -9.07
N ALA A 358 -5.34 -16.56 -7.75
CA ALA A 358 -5.06 -15.38 -6.95
C ALA A 358 -4.38 -15.79 -5.64
N LYS A 359 -3.13 -15.37 -5.46
CA LYS A 359 -2.40 -15.53 -4.20
C LYS A 359 -2.37 -14.21 -3.43
N PRO A 360 -2.38 -14.24 -2.08
CA PRO A 360 -2.34 -13.01 -1.29
C PRO A 360 -1.05 -12.20 -1.49
N GLU A 361 0.06 -12.86 -1.81
CA GLU A 361 1.36 -12.23 -2.09
C GLU A 361 1.31 -11.24 -3.26
N TRP A 362 0.37 -11.40 -4.21
CA TRP A 362 0.23 -10.51 -5.36
C TRP A 362 -0.42 -9.16 -5.01
N MET A 363 -0.82 -8.94 -3.76
CA MET A 363 -1.14 -7.60 -3.26
C MET A 363 0.11 -6.72 -3.10
N ILE A 364 1.30 -7.32 -3.15
CA ILE A 364 2.60 -6.65 -3.12
C ILE A 364 3.21 -6.77 -4.51
N LEU A 365 3.57 -5.63 -5.08
CA LEU A 365 4.14 -5.49 -6.41
C LEU A 365 5.66 -5.58 -6.31
N THR A 366 6.25 -6.55 -7.00
CA THR A 366 7.67 -6.55 -7.38
C THR A 366 7.88 -5.99 -8.77
N VAL A 367 6.87 -6.14 -9.63
CA VAL A 367 6.85 -5.65 -11.02
C VAL A 367 5.68 -4.70 -11.17
N LEU A 368 5.95 -3.50 -11.67
CA LEU A 368 4.95 -2.47 -11.91
C LEU A 368 4.65 -2.36 -13.42
N PRO A 369 3.40 -2.55 -13.88
CA PRO A 369 3.06 -2.39 -15.29
C PRO A 369 3.09 -0.92 -15.73
N VAL A 370 3.53 -0.68 -16.95
CA VAL A 370 3.54 0.62 -17.61
C VAL A 370 2.50 0.63 -18.73
N LEU A 371 1.58 1.58 -18.64
CA LEU A 371 0.50 1.76 -19.61
C LEU A 371 1.07 2.10 -21.01
N PRO A 372 0.43 1.63 -22.10
CA PRO A 372 0.83 2.00 -23.46
C PRO A 372 0.85 3.52 -23.68
N PRO A 373 1.84 4.07 -24.40
CA PRO A 373 2.09 5.51 -24.49
C PRO A 373 0.95 6.29 -25.14
N ASP A 374 0.20 5.71 -26.07
CA ASP A 374 -0.93 6.39 -26.72
C ASP A 374 -2.13 6.59 -25.78
N LEU A 375 -2.15 5.88 -24.63
CA LEU A 375 -3.11 6.12 -23.55
C LEU A 375 -2.64 7.19 -22.56
N ARG A 376 -1.38 7.64 -22.69
CA ARG A 376 -0.74 8.71 -21.91
C ARG A 376 0.09 9.64 -22.83
N PRO A 377 -0.55 10.27 -23.83
CA PRO A 377 0.15 10.92 -24.93
C PRO A 377 0.97 12.13 -24.47
N MET A 378 1.97 12.46 -25.28
CA MET A 378 2.71 13.72 -25.26
C MET A 378 2.52 14.38 -26.62
N VAL A 379 1.85 15.52 -26.64
CA VAL A 379 1.45 16.22 -27.87
C VAL A 379 2.16 17.56 -27.92
N GLN A 380 2.73 17.87 -29.07
CA GLN A 380 3.30 19.20 -29.32
C GLN A 380 2.17 20.17 -29.62
N LEU A 381 2.12 21.28 -28.89
CA LEU A 381 1.19 22.39 -29.13
C LEU A 381 1.81 23.38 -30.12
N ASP A 382 0.95 24.21 -30.70
CA ASP A 382 1.37 25.35 -31.52
C ASP A 382 2.28 26.27 -30.68
N GLY A 383 3.47 26.59 -31.22
CA GLY A 383 4.51 27.33 -30.48
C GLY A 383 5.58 26.46 -29.80
N GLY A 384 5.64 25.16 -30.09
CA GLY A 384 6.75 24.30 -29.70
C GLY A 384 6.76 23.83 -28.25
N ARG A 385 5.70 24.13 -27.48
CA ARG A 385 5.47 23.59 -26.14
C ARG A 385 4.94 22.17 -26.23
N PHE A 386 5.11 21.40 -25.16
CA PHE A 386 4.55 20.04 -25.06
C PHE A 386 3.46 20.00 -23.98
N ALA A 387 2.33 19.38 -24.33
CA ALA A 387 1.32 18.94 -23.39
C ALA A 387 1.55 17.45 -23.08
N THR A 388 1.77 17.13 -21.81
CA THR A 388 2.01 15.76 -21.34
C THR A 388 0.88 15.30 -20.44
N SER A 389 0.49 14.02 -20.55
CA SER A 389 -0.34 13.40 -19.51
C SER A 389 0.40 13.33 -18.16
N ASP A 390 -0.30 13.67 -17.07
CA ASP A 390 0.17 13.60 -15.67
C ASP A 390 0.77 12.24 -15.29
N LEU A 391 0.27 11.14 -15.88
CA LEU A 391 0.80 9.80 -15.64
C LEU A 391 2.29 9.70 -15.97
N ASN A 392 2.76 10.42 -17.01
CA ASN A 392 4.17 10.38 -17.38
C ASN A 392 5.06 10.94 -16.27
N ASP A 393 4.60 11.98 -15.56
CA ASP A 393 5.32 12.54 -14.42
C ASP A 393 5.31 11.60 -13.21
N LEU A 394 4.18 10.93 -12.95
CA LEU A 394 4.07 9.93 -11.90
C LEU A 394 4.99 8.72 -12.18
N TYR A 395 4.99 8.19 -13.41
CA TYR A 395 5.92 7.13 -13.83
C TYR A 395 7.37 7.57 -13.74
N ARG A 396 7.69 8.79 -14.21
CA ARG A 396 9.04 9.37 -14.13
C ARG A 396 9.54 9.44 -12.69
N ARG A 397 8.68 9.84 -11.74
CA ARG A 397 9.00 9.84 -10.31
C ARG A 397 9.31 8.42 -9.80
N VAL A 398 8.50 7.42 -10.15
CA VAL A 398 8.75 6.02 -9.77
C VAL A 398 10.10 5.52 -10.31
N ILE A 399 10.37 5.73 -11.60
CA ILE A 399 11.61 5.28 -12.24
C ILE A 399 12.83 5.95 -11.60
N ASN A 400 12.77 7.27 -11.35
CA ASN A 400 13.86 8.01 -10.71
C ASN A 400 14.17 7.47 -9.31
N ARG A 401 13.14 7.21 -8.48
CA ARG A 401 13.31 6.64 -7.14
C ARG A 401 13.84 5.21 -7.19
N ASN A 402 13.32 4.40 -8.11
CA ASN A 402 13.77 3.03 -8.30
C ASN A 402 15.24 2.95 -8.71
N ASN A 403 15.65 3.75 -9.71
CA ASN A 403 17.03 3.79 -10.19
C ASN A 403 17.99 4.33 -9.13
N ARG A 404 17.56 5.34 -8.35
CA ARG A 404 18.33 5.85 -7.22
C ARG A 404 18.52 4.77 -6.15
N LEU A 405 17.46 4.02 -5.82
CA LEU A 405 17.52 2.91 -4.88
C LEU A 405 18.46 1.80 -5.37
N LYS A 406 18.40 1.38 -6.64
CA LYS A 406 19.33 0.40 -7.23
C LYS A 406 20.78 0.84 -7.04
N ARG A 407 21.11 2.09 -7.36
CA ARG A 407 22.46 2.65 -7.16
C ARG A 407 22.90 2.69 -5.69
N LEU A 408 21.98 3.04 -4.78
CA LEU A 408 22.29 3.09 -3.35
C LEU A 408 22.58 1.70 -2.76
N LEU A 409 21.90 0.66 -3.27
CA LEU A 409 22.15 -0.73 -2.90
C LEU A 409 23.51 -1.20 -3.43
N GLU A 410 23.84 -0.88 -4.69
CA GLU A 410 25.15 -1.22 -5.30
C GLU A 410 26.32 -0.56 -4.56
N LEU A 411 26.13 0.68 -4.07
CA LEU A 411 27.15 1.42 -3.32
C LEU A 411 27.25 1.00 -1.83
N GLY A 412 26.36 0.13 -1.34
CA GLY A 412 26.34 -0.26 0.07
C GLY A 412 26.03 0.91 1.02
N ALA A 413 25.13 1.82 0.62
CA ALA A 413 24.78 2.98 1.43
C ALA A 413 24.19 2.58 2.81
N PRO A 414 24.34 3.40 3.86
CA PRO A 414 23.77 3.12 5.17
C PRO A 414 22.26 2.86 5.14
N GLU A 415 21.78 1.95 6.01
CA GLU A 415 20.38 1.50 6.00
C GLU A 415 19.37 2.64 6.15
N ILE A 416 19.69 3.71 6.88
CA ILE A 416 18.80 4.86 7.06
C ILE A 416 18.47 5.51 5.70
N ILE A 417 19.47 5.64 4.82
CA ILE A 417 19.30 6.21 3.48
C ILE A 417 18.48 5.27 2.61
N ILE A 418 18.77 3.96 2.66
CA ILE A 418 18.03 2.94 1.92
C ILE A 418 16.56 2.91 2.35
N ARG A 419 16.28 2.95 3.67
CA ARG A 419 14.91 2.98 4.23
C ARG A 419 14.14 4.20 3.75
N ASN A 420 14.76 5.38 3.78
CA ASN A 420 14.09 6.58 3.28
C ASN A 420 13.81 6.48 1.78
N GLU A 421 14.74 5.96 0.96
CA GLU A 421 14.49 5.80 -0.47
C GLU A 421 13.43 4.72 -0.78
N LYS A 422 13.42 3.60 -0.03
CA LYS A 422 12.34 2.59 -0.11
C LYS A 422 10.98 3.20 0.27
N ARG A 423 10.90 4.03 1.31
CA ARG A 423 9.69 4.78 1.69
C ARG A 423 9.23 5.72 0.56
N MET A 424 10.16 6.47 -0.04
CA MET A 424 9.84 7.37 -1.15
C MET A 424 9.40 6.62 -2.41
N LEU A 425 9.95 5.42 -2.66
CA LEU A 425 9.51 4.56 -3.77
C LEU A 425 8.07 4.06 -3.56
N GLN A 426 7.73 3.64 -2.34
CA GLN A 426 6.36 3.29 -1.96
C GLN A 426 5.40 4.46 -2.20
N GLU A 427 5.74 5.66 -1.70
CA GLU A 427 4.93 6.88 -1.90
C GLU A 427 4.78 7.27 -3.38
N ALA A 428 5.81 7.07 -4.20
CA ALA A 428 5.74 7.32 -5.64
C ALA A 428 4.79 6.34 -6.35
N CYS A 429 4.81 5.06 -5.98
CA CYS A 429 3.90 4.05 -6.53
C CYS A 429 2.46 4.26 -6.06
N ASP A 430 2.28 4.67 -4.80
CA ASP A 430 0.97 5.06 -4.26
C ASP A 430 0.37 6.21 -5.05
N ALA A 431 1.15 7.26 -5.31
CA ALA A 431 0.71 8.42 -6.09
C ALA A 431 0.37 8.05 -7.54
N LEU A 432 1.12 7.14 -8.16
CA LEU A 432 0.79 6.64 -9.50
C LEU A 432 -0.57 5.91 -9.54
N ILE A 433 -0.84 5.08 -8.54
CA ILE A 433 -2.05 4.25 -8.50
C ILE A 433 -3.27 5.05 -8.04
N ASP A 434 -3.20 5.74 -6.90
CA ASP A 434 -4.30 6.49 -6.28
C ASP A 434 -3.73 7.71 -5.52
N ASN A 435 -3.51 8.82 -6.24
CA ASN A 435 -2.91 10.04 -5.71
C ASN A 435 -3.82 10.71 -4.67
N GLY A 436 -3.25 11.21 -3.58
CA GLY A 436 -4.01 11.84 -2.50
C GLY A 436 -4.78 10.88 -1.60
N ARG A 437 -4.77 9.56 -1.87
CA ARG A 437 -5.36 8.54 -1.00
C ARG A 437 -4.66 8.45 0.38
N ARG A 438 -3.37 8.75 0.43
CA ARG A 438 -2.57 8.87 1.65
C ARG A 438 -1.75 10.15 1.62
N GLY A 439 -1.80 10.90 2.71
CA GLY A 439 -0.96 12.08 2.90
C GLY A 439 -1.32 13.19 1.93
N ARG A 440 -0.34 14.06 1.65
CA ARG A 440 -0.50 15.17 0.70
C ARG A 440 -0.41 14.64 -0.72
N ALA A 441 -1.39 14.98 -1.56
CA ALA A 441 -1.36 14.65 -2.97
C ALA A 441 -0.14 15.27 -3.66
N VAL A 442 0.40 14.54 -4.62
CA VAL A 442 1.48 15.04 -5.47
C VAL A 442 0.90 16.07 -6.45
N SER A 443 1.38 17.30 -6.36
CA SER A 443 1.04 18.39 -7.29
C SER A 443 2.03 18.47 -8.44
N GLY A 444 1.54 18.98 -9.57
CA GLY A 444 2.35 19.29 -10.75
C GLY A 444 3.08 20.62 -10.62
N GLU A 445 3.59 21.13 -11.76
CA GLU A 445 4.16 22.48 -11.87
C GLU A 445 3.07 23.56 -11.70
N VAL A 446 1.85 23.25 -12.17
CA VAL A 446 0.63 24.00 -11.86
C VAL A 446 0.08 23.47 -10.54
N THR A 447 -0.51 24.34 -9.71
CA THR A 447 -1.02 24.05 -8.35
C THR A 447 -2.05 22.92 -8.25
N ASP A 448 -2.44 22.33 -9.36
CA ASP A 448 -3.36 21.21 -9.44
C ASP A 448 -2.69 19.88 -9.07
N GLN A 449 -3.50 18.98 -8.51
CA GLN A 449 -3.09 17.63 -8.16
C GLN A 449 -2.98 16.79 -9.43
N LEU A 450 -1.89 16.02 -9.56
CA LEU A 450 -1.69 15.14 -10.72
C LEU A 450 -2.74 14.02 -10.72
N MET A 451 -3.34 13.75 -11.89
CA MET A 451 -4.30 12.66 -12.06
C MET A 451 -3.63 11.28 -12.00
N SER A 452 -4.11 10.41 -11.10
CA SER A 452 -3.64 9.03 -10.97
C SER A 452 -4.39 8.05 -11.87
N LEU A 453 -3.93 6.79 -11.93
CA LEU A 453 -4.62 5.71 -12.64
C LEU A 453 -6.04 5.48 -12.10
N SER A 454 -6.25 5.63 -10.79
CA SER A 454 -7.58 5.51 -10.17
C SER A 454 -8.52 6.65 -10.57
N ASP A 455 -7.99 7.87 -10.68
CA ASP A 455 -8.78 9.06 -11.07
C ASP A 455 -9.26 8.97 -12.51
N MET A 456 -8.48 8.36 -13.40
CA MET A 456 -8.91 8.08 -14.77
C MET A 456 -10.11 7.12 -14.83
N LEU A 457 -10.33 6.31 -13.80
CA LEU A 457 -11.44 5.36 -13.76
C LEU A 457 -12.67 5.93 -13.04
N ARG A 458 -12.47 6.73 -11.99
CA ARG A 458 -13.53 7.21 -11.09
C ARG A 458 -14.05 8.59 -11.48
N GLY A 459 -15.20 8.97 -10.91
CA GLY A 459 -15.78 10.32 -11.06
C GLY A 459 -16.59 10.52 -12.35
N LYS A 460 -17.12 11.73 -12.53
CA LYS A 460 -17.95 12.11 -13.70
C LYS A 460 -17.13 12.13 -15.00
N GLN A 461 -15.89 12.60 -14.92
CA GLN A 461 -14.92 12.62 -16.02
C GLN A 461 -14.11 11.32 -16.13
N GLY A 462 -14.44 10.29 -15.34
CA GLY A 462 -13.79 8.99 -15.40
C GLY A 462 -14.21 8.19 -16.64
N ARG A 463 -13.34 7.28 -17.07
CA ARG A 463 -13.54 6.46 -18.28
C ARG A 463 -14.87 5.72 -18.32
N PHE A 464 -15.33 5.17 -17.19
CA PHE A 464 -16.60 4.43 -17.16
C PHE A 464 -17.80 5.32 -17.51
N ARG A 465 -17.90 6.52 -16.92
CA ARG A 465 -19.06 7.40 -17.11
C ARG A 465 -18.98 8.22 -18.39
N GLN A 466 -17.82 8.77 -18.70
CA GLN A 466 -17.66 9.71 -19.81
C GLN A 466 -17.38 9.02 -21.15
N ASN A 467 -16.73 7.85 -21.14
CA ASN A 467 -16.27 7.20 -22.38
C ASN A 467 -16.88 5.83 -22.63
N LEU A 468 -17.47 5.16 -21.64
CA LEU A 468 -18.11 3.85 -21.85
C LEU A 468 -19.63 3.97 -21.88
N LEU A 469 -20.24 4.58 -20.86
CA LEU A 469 -21.69 4.77 -20.77
C LEU A 469 -22.22 5.85 -21.73
N GLY A 470 -21.40 6.87 -22.01
CA GLY A 470 -21.68 7.89 -23.02
C GLY A 470 -20.47 8.06 -23.92
N LYS A 471 -20.70 8.42 -25.19
CA LYS A 471 -19.65 8.74 -26.16
C LYS A 471 -20.14 9.83 -27.10
N TRP A 472 -19.19 10.56 -27.66
CA TRP A 472 -19.43 11.34 -28.86
C TRP A 472 -19.70 10.37 -30.02
N VAL A 473 -20.69 10.69 -30.83
CA VAL A 473 -21.14 9.84 -31.94
C VAL A 473 -21.08 10.61 -33.25
N ASP A 474 -20.61 9.92 -34.28
CA ASP A 474 -20.68 10.41 -35.65
C ASP A 474 -22.15 10.43 -36.13
N TYR A 475 -22.41 11.06 -37.29
CA TYR A 475 -23.77 11.17 -37.87
C TYR A 475 -24.77 11.83 -36.92
N SER A 476 -24.30 12.88 -36.23
CA SER A 476 -25.12 13.68 -35.35
C SER A 476 -24.96 15.18 -35.61
N GLY A 477 -25.99 15.95 -35.29
CA GLY A 477 -26.03 17.40 -35.45
C GLY A 477 -26.76 18.05 -34.28
N ARG A 478 -26.67 19.37 -34.15
CA ARG A 478 -27.44 20.15 -33.18
C ARG A 478 -27.85 21.47 -33.81
N SER A 479 -29.10 21.86 -33.60
CA SER A 479 -29.58 23.19 -33.97
C SER A 479 -30.70 23.67 -33.05
N VAL A 480 -31.04 24.95 -33.15
CA VAL A 480 -32.17 25.58 -32.46
C VAL A 480 -33.48 25.00 -33.02
N ILE A 481 -34.46 24.80 -32.14
CA ILE A 481 -35.79 24.36 -32.54
C ILE A 481 -36.77 25.51 -32.74
N VAL A 482 -37.69 25.34 -33.68
CA VAL A 482 -38.83 26.21 -33.94
C VAL A 482 -40.09 25.37 -34.09
N VAL A 483 -41.25 25.98 -33.88
CA VAL A 483 -42.53 25.28 -34.02
C VAL A 483 -42.85 25.04 -35.50
N GLY A 484 -43.24 23.81 -35.85
CA GLY A 484 -43.71 23.44 -37.18
C GLY A 484 -45.17 22.98 -37.13
N PRO A 485 -46.15 23.90 -37.18
CA PRO A 485 -47.57 23.56 -37.05
C PRO A 485 -48.11 22.75 -38.23
N ASP A 486 -47.52 22.90 -39.42
CA ASP A 486 -47.93 22.18 -40.64
C ASP A 486 -47.41 20.73 -40.72
N LEU A 487 -46.54 20.34 -39.79
CA LEU A 487 -45.97 19.01 -39.75
C LEU A 487 -47.00 17.99 -39.27
N LYS A 488 -46.90 16.75 -39.74
CA LYS A 488 -47.61 15.62 -39.11
C LYS A 488 -46.87 15.19 -37.84
N LEU A 489 -47.55 14.48 -36.94
CA LEU A 489 -46.99 14.07 -35.65
C LEU A 489 -45.69 13.24 -35.74
N HIS A 490 -45.54 12.44 -36.81
CA HIS A 490 -44.33 11.64 -37.07
C HIS A 490 -43.25 12.41 -37.84
N GLN A 491 -43.49 13.66 -38.26
CA GLN A 491 -42.57 14.41 -39.10
C GLN A 491 -41.79 15.43 -38.29
N CYS A 492 -40.56 15.71 -38.73
CA CYS A 492 -39.78 16.86 -38.26
C CYS A 492 -39.19 17.62 -39.44
N GLY A 493 -39.08 18.94 -39.33
CA GLY A 493 -38.39 19.74 -40.35
C GLY A 493 -36.89 19.73 -40.11
N LEU A 494 -36.13 19.22 -41.07
CA LEU A 494 -34.67 19.15 -41.03
C LEU A 494 -34.05 20.15 -42.02
N PRO A 495 -33.22 21.10 -41.56
CA PRO A 495 -32.49 22.03 -42.43
C PRO A 495 -31.69 21.31 -43.52
N LYS A 496 -31.87 21.75 -44.78
CA LYS A 496 -31.17 21.19 -45.95
C LYS A 496 -29.66 21.04 -45.77
N LYS A 497 -28.98 22.06 -45.24
CA LYS A 497 -27.52 22.03 -45.01
C LYS A 497 -27.11 20.99 -43.95
N MET A 498 -27.89 20.87 -42.88
CA MET A 498 -27.62 19.89 -41.83
C MET A 498 -27.88 18.47 -42.35
N ALA A 499 -28.99 18.26 -43.05
CA ALA A 499 -29.33 16.99 -43.68
C ALA A 499 -28.23 16.54 -44.66
N LEU A 500 -27.70 17.46 -45.47
CA LEU A 500 -26.64 17.16 -46.43
C LEU A 500 -25.37 16.60 -45.76
N GLU A 501 -24.93 17.18 -44.63
CA GLU A 501 -23.77 16.68 -43.90
C GLU A 501 -24.05 15.37 -43.16
N LEU A 502 -25.24 15.22 -42.56
CA LEU A 502 -25.65 14.00 -41.87
C LEU A 502 -25.75 12.80 -42.84
N PHE A 503 -26.31 13.00 -44.03
CA PHE A 503 -26.52 11.95 -45.02
C PHE A 503 -25.43 11.90 -46.10
N LYS A 504 -24.32 12.63 -45.92
CA LYS A 504 -23.27 12.82 -46.93
C LYS A 504 -22.79 11.54 -47.61
N PRO A 505 -22.49 10.42 -46.90
CA PRO A 505 -22.04 9.21 -47.56
C PRO A 505 -23.11 8.55 -48.44
N PHE A 506 -24.39 8.66 -48.05
CA PHE A 506 -25.52 8.10 -48.80
C PHE A 506 -25.77 8.90 -50.08
N VAL A 507 -25.78 10.24 -49.98
CA VAL A 507 -25.88 11.14 -51.14
C VAL A 507 -24.73 10.90 -52.12
N MET A 508 -23.50 10.76 -51.61
CA MET A 508 -22.34 10.49 -52.46
C MET A 508 -22.45 9.15 -53.19
N ARG A 509 -23.08 8.13 -52.59
CA ARG A 509 -23.31 6.83 -53.26
C ARG A 509 -24.34 6.97 -54.38
N LYS A 510 -25.48 7.62 -54.08
CA LYS A 510 -26.56 7.83 -55.04
C LYS A 510 -26.17 8.71 -56.23
N LEU A 511 -25.36 9.75 -56.01
CA LEU A 511 -24.80 10.57 -57.09
C LEU A 511 -23.95 9.78 -58.08
N VAL A 512 -23.27 8.72 -57.62
CA VAL A 512 -22.50 7.82 -58.49
C VAL A 512 -23.45 6.84 -59.20
N GLU A 513 -24.45 6.29 -58.49
CA GLU A 513 -25.47 5.40 -59.07
C GLU A 513 -26.26 6.08 -60.21
N HIS A 514 -26.58 7.37 -60.06
CA HIS A 514 -27.31 8.16 -61.06
C HIS A 514 -26.43 8.72 -62.18
N GLY A 515 -25.11 8.52 -62.11
CA GLY A 515 -24.17 9.00 -63.12
C GLY A 515 -23.82 10.50 -63.05
N HIS A 516 -24.30 11.25 -62.05
CA HIS A 516 -23.90 12.65 -61.83
C HIS A 516 -22.43 12.79 -61.42
N ALA A 517 -21.81 11.72 -60.91
CA ALA A 517 -20.38 11.68 -60.60
C ALA A 517 -19.74 10.34 -61.02
N PRO A 518 -18.54 10.36 -61.64
CA PRO A 518 -17.88 9.13 -62.10
C PRO A 518 -17.26 8.29 -60.97
N ASN A 519 -16.97 8.90 -59.81
CA ASN A 519 -16.40 8.21 -58.66
C ASN A 519 -16.71 8.94 -57.34
N ILE A 520 -16.54 8.23 -56.23
CA ILE A 520 -16.85 8.73 -54.89
C ILE A 520 -16.07 10.01 -54.51
N LYS A 521 -14.81 10.14 -54.97
CA LYS A 521 -14.00 11.35 -54.72
C LYS A 521 -14.51 12.56 -55.49
N SER A 522 -15.04 12.35 -56.70
CA SER A 522 -15.70 13.38 -57.50
C SER A 522 -17.04 13.74 -56.88
N ALA A 523 -17.83 12.75 -56.46
CA ALA A 523 -19.10 12.95 -55.76
C ALA A 523 -18.91 13.82 -54.50
N LYS A 524 -17.87 13.56 -53.70
CA LYS A 524 -17.51 14.40 -52.54
C LYS A 524 -17.33 15.88 -52.93
N ARG A 525 -16.60 16.16 -54.02
CA ARG A 525 -16.40 17.53 -54.53
C ARG A 525 -17.69 18.15 -55.08
N VAL A 526 -18.57 17.36 -55.67
CA VAL A 526 -19.89 17.83 -56.15
C VAL A 526 -20.78 18.23 -54.97
N VAL A 527 -20.80 17.42 -53.91
CA VAL A 527 -21.50 17.71 -52.66
C VAL A 527 -20.94 18.96 -51.97
N GLU A 528 -19.62 19.08 -51.84
CA GLU A 528 -18.98 20.26 -51.22
C GLU A 528 -19.23 21.57 -51.99
N ARG A 529 -19.49 21.48 -53.30
CA ARG A 529 -19.83 22.64 -54.15
C ARG A 529 -21.32 23.00 -54.14
N GLY A 530 -22.19 22.14 -53.60
CA GLY A 530 -23.62 22.40 -53.49
C GLY A 530 -24.35 22.57 -54.83
N ARG A 531 -24.07 21.71 -55.82
CA ARG A 531 -24.80 21.73 -57.11
C ARG A 531 -26.29 21.40 -56.90
N GLY A 532 -27.15 21.90 -57.81
CA GLY A 532 -28.61 21.68 -57.76
C GLY A 532 -29.01 20.22 -57.64
N GLU A 533 -28.40 19.34 -58.43
CA GLU A 533 -28.66 17.88 -58.48
C GLU A 533 -28.47 17.18 -57.12
N VAL A 534 -27.69 17.78 -56.21
CA VAL A 534 -27.44 17.21 -54.87
C VAL A 534 -28.70 17.25 -54.02
N TRP A 535 -29.55 18.27 -54.21
CA TRP A 535 -30.76 18.45 -53.41
C TRP A 535 -31.85 17.44 -53.79
N ASP A 536 -32.00 17.14 -55.08
CA ASP A 536 -32.94 16.13 -55.59
C ASP A 536 -32.58 14.74 -55.06
N VAL A 537 -31.28 14.41 -55.11
CA VAL A 537 -30.75 13.14 -54.57
C VAL A 537 -30.87 13.08 -53.04
N LEU A 538 -30.71 14.21 -52.35
CA LEU A 538 -30.86 14.27 -50.90
C LEU A 538 -32.31 13.97 -50.47
N GLU A 539 -33.29 14.51 -51.21
CA GLU A 539 -34.71 14.26 -50.94
C GLU A 539 -35.07 12.77 -51.10
N GLU A 540 -34.55 12.12 -52.15
CA GLU A 540 -34.70 10.68 -52.36
C GLU A 540 -34.08 9.86 -51.22
N VAL A 541 -32.87 10.21 -50.76
CA VAL A 541 -32.15 9.48 -49.70
C VAL A 541 -32.86 9.56 -48.35
N ILE A 542 -33.49 10.71 -48.07
CA ILE A 542 -34.19 10.97 -46.81
C ILE A 542 -35.53 10.23 -46.75
N GLN A 543 -36.14 9.95 -47.90
CA GLN A 543 -37.45 9.33 -47.95
C GLN A 543 -37.44 7.93 -47.30
N GLY A 544 -38.24 7.79 -46.24
CA GLY A 544 -38.34 6.54 -45.47
C GLY A 544 -37.16 6.29 -44.50
N HIS A 545 -36.24 7.24 -44.33
CA HIS A 545 -35.12 7.13 -43.39
C HIS A 545 -35.38 7.98 -42.13
N PRO A 546 -35.78 7.36 -40.99
CA PRO A 546 -36.12 8.11 -39.79
C PRO A 546 -34.87 8.71 -39.13
N VAL A 547 -35.03 9.83 -38.43
CA VAL A 547 -34.01 10.46 -37.59
C VAL A 547 -34.47 10.52 -36.14
N LEU A 548 -33.52 10.50 -35.21
CA LEU A 548 -33.81 10.63 -33.78
C LEU A 548 -33.56 12.07 -33.34
N LEU A 549 -34.54 12.69 -32.69
CA LEU A 549 -34.40 13.97 -32.03
C LEU A 549 -34.24 13.76 -30.52
N ASN A 550 -33.33 14.51 -29.91
CA ASN A 550 -33.03 14.47 -28.49
C ASN A 550 -32.91 15.87 -27.91
N ARG A 551 -33.56 16.12 -26.77
CA ARG A 551 -33.37 17.34 -25.97
C ARG A 551 -32.76 16.99 -24.61
N ALA A 552 -31.68 17.70 -24.25
CA ALA A 552 -31.08 17.57 -22.93
C ALA A 552 -31.75 18.52 -21.93
N PRO A 553 -31.99 18.12 -20.67
CA PRO A 553 -31.68 16.81 -20.08
C PRO A 553 -32.72 15.73 -20.46
N THR A 554 -32.23 14.53 -20.83
CA THR A 554 -33.09 13.38 -21.12
C THR A 554 -33.55 12.71 -19.82
N LEU A 555 -34.71 13.10 -19.30
CA LEU A 555 -35.24 12.63 -18.00
C LEU A 555 -35.89 11.25 -18.07
N HIS A 556 -36.54 10.95 -19.20
CA HIS A 556 -37.24 9.69 -19.46
C HIS A 556 -37.11 9.32 -20.93
N ARG A 557 -37.55 8.11 -21.31
CA ARG A 557 -37.38 7.58 -22.68
C ARG A 557 -37.90 8.51 -23.79
N LEU A 558 -38.99 9.25 -23.55
CA LEU A 558 -39.58 10.16 -24.55
C LEU A 558 -38.76 11.44 -24.79
N GLY A 559 -37.67 11.65 -24.04
CA GLY A 559 -36.71 12.71 -24.35
C GLY A 559 -35.88 12.40 -25.61
N ILE A 560 -36.04 11.19 -26.17
CA ILE A 560 -35.57 10.82 -27.51
C ILE A 560 -36.76 10.21 -28.26
N GLN A 561 -37.09 10.74 -29.44
CA GLN A 561 -38.11 10.16 -30.32
C GLN A 561 -37.65 10.18 -31.77
N ALA A 562 -38.19 9.26 -32.55
CA ALA A 562 -37.93 9.18 -33.98
C ALA A 562 -38.97 9.97 -34.77
N PHE A 563 -38.51 10.58 -35.86
CA PHE A 563 -39.32 11.35 -36.81
C PHE A 563 -38.84 11.10 -38.24
N ASP A 564 -39.75 11.20 -39.19
CA ASP A 564 -39.43 11.24 -40.61
C ASP A 564 -39.04 12.68 -41.00
N PRO A 565 -37.80 12.90 -41.48
CA PRO A 565 -37.33 14.23 -41.80
C PRO A 565 -37.97 14.76 -43.09
N VAL A 566 -38.49 15.99 -43.03
CA VAL A 566 -38.91 16.79 -44.17
C VAL A 566 -37.90 17.91 -44.36
N LEU A 567 -37.39 18.08 -45.57
CA LEU A 567 -36.39 19.11 -45.86
C LEU A 567 -37.01 20.50 -45.76
N VAL A 568 -36.42 21.35 -44.91
CA VAL A 568 -36.84 22.75 -44.75
C VAL A 568 -35.72 23.73 -45.08
N GLU A 569 -36.11 24.91 -45.56
CA GLU A 569 -35.20 26.03 -45.73
C GLU A 569 -34.84 26.66 -44.38
N GLY A 570 -33.65 27.28 -44.30
CA GLY A 570 -33.13 27.88 -43.08
C GLY A 570 -32.18 26.98 -42.30
N SER A 571 -32.03 27.27 -41.00
CA SER A 571 -31.06 26.59 -40.12
C SER A 571 -31.68 25.96 -38.87
N ALA A 572 -32.96 26.21 -38.59
CA ALA A 572 -33.64 25.72 -37.39
C ALA A 572 -34.39 24.41 -37.67
N ILE A 573 -34.43 23.52 -36.67
CA ILE A 573 -35.19 22.27 -36.72
C ILE A 573 -36.65 22.60 -36.40
N GLN A 574 -37.58 22.14 -37.23
CA GLN A 574 -39.00 22.29 -36.93
C GLN A 574 -39.51 21.05 -36.20
N ILE A 575 -40.20 21.26 -35.08
CA ILE A 575 -40.82 20.17 -34.31
C ILE A 575 -42.33 20.35 -34.20
N HIS A 576 -43.02 19.22 -34.09
CA HIS A 576 -44.47 19.22 -33.92
C HIS A 576 -44.85 19.75 -32.51
N PRO A 577 -45.81 20.67 -32.37
CA PRO A 577 -46.15 21.28 -31.09
C PRO A 577 -46.61 20.29 -30.01
N LEU A 578 -47.29 19.20 -30.40
CA LEU A 578 -47.76 18.17 -29.45
C LEU A 578 -46.64 17.35 -28.79
N VAL A 579 -45.44 17.28 -29.36
CA VAL A 579 -44.33 16.53 -28.73
C VAL A 579 -43.52 17.40 -27.76
N CYS A 580 -43.75 18.72 -27.74
CA CYS A 580 -43.00 19.64 -26.89
C CYS A 580 -43.16 19.31 -25.39
N THR A 581 -44.33 18.82 -24.97
CA THR A 581 -44.56 18.38 -23.57
C THR A 581 -43.64 17.23 -23.19
N ALA A 582 -43.48 16.25 -24.07
CA ALA A 582 -42.62 15.09 -23.84
C ALA A 582 -41.13 15.48 -23.78
N PHE A 583 -40.69 16.42 -24.62
CA PHE A 583 -39.32 16.93 -24.55
C PHE A 583 -39.09 18.00 -23.47
N ASN A 584 -40.17 18.45 -22.82
CA ASN A 584 -40.22 19.66 -22.01
C ASN A 584 -39.59 20.86 -22.75
N ALA A 585 -39.86 20.96 -24.05
CA ALA A 585 -39.26 21.91 -24.97
C ALA A 585 -40.11 23.19 -25.09
N ASP A 586 -39.42 24.33 -25.09
CA ASP A 586 -39.97 25.63 -25.48
C ASP A 586 -39.17 26.19 -26.65
N PHE A 587 -39.48 27.43 -27.06
CA PHE A 587 -38.94 28.05 -28.27
C PHE A 587 -38.22 29.36 -27.96
N ASP A 588 -37.58 29.46 -26.79
CA ASP A 588 -36.85 30.65 -26.33
C ASP A 588 -35.35 30.64 -26.70
N GLY A 589 -34.91 29.64 -27.46
CA GLY A 589 -33.50 29.39 -27.79
C GLY A 589 -33.05 27.95 -27.57
N ASP A 590 -33.96 27.11 -27.07
CA ASP A 590 -33.81 25.67 -26.96
C ASP A 590 -33.17 25.00 -28.19
N GLN A 591 -32.32 24.01 -27.94
CA GLN A 591 -31.61 23.25 -28.97
C GLN A 591 -31.90 21.76 -28.86
N MET A 592 -32.02 21.10 -30.00
CA MET A 592 -32.12 19.64 -30.09
C MET A 592 -30.96 19.06 -30.87
N ALA A 593 -30.53 17.86 -30.44
CA ALA A 593 -29.61 17.04 -31.17
C ALA A 593 -30.35 16.10 -32.13
N VAL A 594 -29.77 15.86 -33.29
CA VAL A 594 -30.25 14.92 -34.30
C VAL A 594 -29.27 13.77 -34.41
N HIS A 595 -29.77 12.54 -34.52
CA HIS A 595 -28.96 11.35 -34.76
C HIS A 595 -29.55 10.53 -35.91
N VAL A 596 -28.69 10.07 -36.83
CA VAL A 596 -29.11 9.24 -37.97
C VAL A 596 -28.83 7.75 -37.70
N PRO A 597 -29.87 6.89 -37.60
CA PRO A 597 -29.68 5.44 -37.50
C PRO A 597 -29.16 4.88 -38.82
N LEU A 598 -28.03 4.17 -38.81
CA LEU A 598 -27.37 3.71 -40.03
C LEU A 598 -27.80 2.30 -40.45
N SER A 599 -27.81 1.34 -39.52
CA SER A 599 -28.15 -0.05 -39.81
C SER A 599 -29.64 -0.24 -40.03
N GLU A 600 -30.03 -1.24 -40.83
CA GLU A 600 -31.45 -1.58 -41.03
C GLU A 600 -32.14 -1.93 -39.71
N GLN A 601 -31.45 -2.63 -38.80
CA GLN A 601 -31.96 -2.94 -37.46
C GLN A 601 -32.27 -1.66 -36.68
N SER A 602 -31.32 -0.72 -36.60
CA SER A 602 -31.53 0.56 -35.91
C SER A 602 -32.62 1.42 -36.56
N GLN A 603 -32.79 1.35 -37.88
CA GLN A 603 -33.87 2.05 -38.57
C GLN A 603 -35.24 1.42 -38.24
N ARG A 604 -35.33 0.08 -38.21
CA ARG A 604 -36.54 -0.61 -37.77
C ARG A 604 -36.90 -0.29 -36.33
N GLU A 605 -35.94 -0.34 -35.41
CA GLU A 605 -36.14 0.06 -34.02
C GLU A 605 -36.64 1.50 -33.90
N ALA A 606 -36.08 2.42 -34.68
CA ALA A 606 -36.55 3.80 -34.72
C ALA A 606 -38.02 3.90 -35.19
N ARG A 607 -38.39 3.21 -36.28
CA ARG A 607 -39.76 3.22 -36.82
C ARG A 607 -40.78 2.54 -35.90
N GLU A 608 -40.44 1.38 -35.36
CA GLU A 608 -41.38 0.54 -34.60
C GLU A 608 -41.49 0.99 -33.15
N LEU A 609 -40.35 1.25 -32.47
CA LEU A 609 -40.32 1.48 -31.03
C LEU A 609 -40.30 2.98 -30.67
N MET A 610 -39.58 3.80 -31.44
CA MET A 610 -39.26 5.17 -31.05
C MET A 610 -40.08 6.25 -31.77
N MET A 611 -40.90 5.89 -32.78
CA MET A 611 -41.70 6.86 -33.51
C MET A 611 -42.65 7.63 -32.60
N ALA A 612 -42.76 8.94 -32.86
CA ALA A 612 -43.64 9.83 -32.09
C ALA A 612 -45.11 9.35 -32.10
N ASN A 613 -45.61 8.85 -33.23
CA ASN A 613 -46.97 8.32 -33.33
C ASN A 613 -47.24 7.10 -32.43
N ASN A 614 -46.21 6.30 -32.14
CA ASN A 614 -46.36 5.07 -31.34
C ASN A 614 -46.24 5.38 -29.84
N ASN A 615 -45.79 6.58 -29.47
CA ASN A 615 -45.43 6.96 -28.11
C ASN A 615 -46.29 8.12 -27.57
N LEU A 616 -47.61 7.93 -27.58
CA LEU A 616 -48.58 8.96 -27.16
C LEU A 616 -48.80 9.03 -25.64
N LEU A 617 -48.51 7.93 -24.93
CA LEU A 617 -48.78 7.78 -23.50
C LEU A 617 -47.51 7.93 -22.67
N SER A 618 -47.66 8.50 -21.47
CA SER A 618 -46.63 8.51 -20.44
C SER A 618 -46.33 7.07 -19.99
N PRO A 619 -45.07 6.63 -20.03
CA PRO A 619 -44.70 5.30 -19.54
C PRO A 619 -44.87 5.13 -18.03
N ALA A 620 -45.00 6.25 -17.29
CA ALA A 620 -45.11 6.24 -15.83
C ALA A 620 -46.57 6.16 -15.34
N SER A 621 -47.47 6.96 -15.93
CA SER A 621 -48.89 7.03 -15.51
C SER A 621 -49.85 6.34 -16.46
N GLY A 622 -49.46 6.09 -17.71
CA GLY A 622 -50.36 5.61 -18.77
C GLY A 622 -51.26 6.70 -19.35
N GLU A 623 -51.18 7.93 -18.85
CA GLU A 623 -51.96 9.07 -19.33
C GLU A 623 -51.39 9.62 -20.65
N PRO A 624 -52.22 10.24 -21.51
CA PRO A 624 -51.75 10.85 -22.75
C PRO A 624 -50.84 12.05 -22.45
N ILE A 625 -49.58 11.97 -22.90
CA ILE A 625 -48.62 13.08 -22.79
C ILE A 625 -48.66 13.98 -24.02
N VAL A 626 -48.98 13.39 -25.17
CA VAL A 626 -49.17 14.07 -26.46
C VAL A 626 -50.64 14.48 -26.55
N ALA A 627 -50.99 15.59 -25.88
CA ALA A 627 -52.35 16.13 -25.84
C ALA A 627 -52.36 17.60 -26.26
N PRO A 628 -53.49 18.16 -26.72
CA PRO A 628 -53.61 19.59 -26.98
C PRO A 628 -53.20 20.41 -25.74
N THR A 629 -52.35 21.41 -25.94
CA THR A 629 -51.88 22.31 -24.89
C THR A 629 -51.91 23.76 -25.36
N LYS A 630 -51.93 24.72 -24.42
CA LYS A 630 -51.85 26.16 -24.68
C LYS A 630 -52.86 26.58 -25.76
N ASP A 631 -52.39 27.13 -26.87
CA ASP A 631 -53.18 27.70 -27.96
C ASP A 631 -54.22 26.72 -28.52
N MET A 632 -53.89 25.43 -28.61
CA MET A 632 -54.82 24.40 -29.09
C MET A 632 -56.03 24.24 -28.16
N VAL A 633 -55.81 24.31 -26.84
CA VAL A 633 -56.90 24.22 -25.84
C VAL A 633 -57.75 25.48 -25.88
N VAL A 634 -57.15 26.65 -25.99
CA VAL A 634 -57.87 27.93 -26.09
C VAL A 634 -58.73 27.98 -27.36
N GLY A 635 -58.18 27.54 -28.49
CA GLY A 635 -58.91 27.49 -29.76
C GLY A 635 -60.10 26.53 -29.72
N LEU A 636 -59.92 25.34 -29.15
CA LEU A 636 -61.02 24.37 -28.97
C LEU A 636 -62.08 24.89 -28.00
N TYR A 637 -61.65 25.48 -26.87
CA TYR A 637 -62.55 26.06 -25.87
C TYR A 637 -63.35 27.25 -26.40
N TYR A 638 -62.78 28.04 -27.31
CA TYR A 638 -63.51 29.13 -27.97
C TYR A 638 -64.56 28.60 -28.97
N LEU A 639 -64.29 27.44 -29.60
CA LEU A 639 -65.15 26.85 -30.63
C LEU A 639 -66.35 26.08 -30.04
N THR A 640 -66.15 25.38 -28.91
CA THR A 640 -67.16 24.58 -28.21
C THR A 640 -67.79 25.35 -27.07
#